data_AF-A0A958DAL9-F1
#
_entry.id   AF-A0A958DAL9-F1
#
_cell.length_a   1.000
_cell.length_b   1.000
_cell.length_c   1.000
_cell.angle_alpha   90.00
_cell.angle_beta   90.00
_cell.angle_gamma   90.00
#
_symmetry.space_group_name_H-M   'P 1'
#
loop_
_entity.id
_entity.type
_entity.pdbx_description
1 polymer ?
#
loop_
_entity_poly.entity_id
_entity_poly.type
_entity_poly.pdbx_seq_one_letter_code
_entity_poly.pdbx_strand_id
1 'polypeptide(L)'
;RYFEDILKLIGAGNCDGITIHSYTHGDDPALVTSDAKVGDGRFATRFWNFRAYQDFMRAIPESMRRLPVYLTESNQGDNAWADRNSGWVREAYKEIDRWNDSGAQQIRALILYRYPRVGNDRWWIEGKNGVIADFRQSLAARYQWQEQVGPDVAALQARYDGIKTQYDALLPAVQQIDRLAGQADQLARTVTGLDGQAAQAAATRSQIETLDAEVSRLEVEINQLGAGGVPQPAMDDLRGQLPAADTTQYPTRALSSVRRVVVHHTATRSDITPQQVAQFQVTQGLAGIKYHFFINGDGTISWVQPVESLVAQTNVEAVNADGVAVCLAGNFTTAPPDDVQMEAAAQTIAWLLDGLGLTTDAIIGRSEVDASDPSGSPGRQWLSGAAYKEPLVARVQAIIDAATPDQDPQVEELLRRIRELEQRIADLQAEASQVPALTAEVQALRAEVARLEAQVQDLTAQNTQLRRENDRLTELLQNNQGGGGVTQPLMVDLVDSLPKHPTLPPYQNRTARVARVVVHHTDTPPNFTVRQIADYHVNGERRDANGNLVKAQWPGIGYHYVLLPDGTINQTQRPETRSYHAGNANNDSIGVSLIGRFMRRNWNGTPIPTDQQLPTPQQMDSTARLIAWLMKEHGITAITKIVGHKEVSDTACPGDQWLDGANWKQLLHGKIEAIRQAPARPIQLMLMFWQHGDQWAEADWRSAQAYIAHFRPATTFTPGDGFAAHHVVIVGGDAGVSGQDEARLRTAGVDVHRLAGANEAETKAMLDALVAADTPWPGAPHTPDLPAGPTPLPAEPPAGPDEWTVPDDYQTEVVRTIREVQPPPPQRVMVDSFAPSRPVTLPNQPGNGGAATFGFATVDANATEDAR
;
A
#
# COMPACT_ATOMS: atom_id res chain seq x y z
N ARG A 1 28.48 -43.46 -18.40
CA ARG A 1 27.28 -42.99 -19.13
C ARG A 1 26.03 -43.30 -18.35
N TYR A 2 25.72 -44.57 -18.05
CA TYR A 2 24.56 -44.95 -17.21
C TYR A 2 24.27 -44.00 -16.02
N PHE A 3 25.24 -43.76 -15.14
CA PHE A 3 25.07 -42.86 -13.98
C PHE A 3 24.69 -41.42 -14.37
N GLU A 4 25.39 -40.84 -15.34
CA GLU A 4 25.10 -39.49 -15.87
C GLU A 4 23.72 -39.42 -16.54
N ASP A 5 23.36 -40.46 -17.30
CA ASP A 5 22.08 -40.52 -18.02
C ASP A 5 20.90 -40.63 -17.05
N ILE A 6 21.04 -41.44 -15.99
CA ILE A 6 20.04 -41.53 -14.91
C ILE A 6 19.88 -40.18 -14.20
N LEU A 7 20.98 -39.52 -13.84
CA LEU A 7 20.93 -38.20 -13.21
C LEU A 7 20.24 -37.16 -14.11
N LYS A 8 20.54 -37.15 -15.42
CA LYS A 8 19.85 -36.26 -16.37
C LYS A 8 18.35 -36.55 -16.49
N LEU A 9 17.95 -37.82 -16.44
CA LEU A 9 16.54 -38.23 -16.50
C LEU A 9 15.77 -37.85 -15.23
N ILE A 10 16.39 -37.95 -14.06
CA ILE A 10 15.75 -37.54 -12.80
C ILE A 10 15.60 -36.01 -12.76
N GLY A 11 16.63 -35.26 -13.15
CA GLY A 11 16.59 -33.79 -13.22
C GLY A 11 16.89 -33.09 -11.87
N ALA A 12 17.54 -31.92 -11.95
CA ALA A 12 18.11 -31.24 -10.78
C ALA A 12 17.10 -30.70 -9.75
N GLY A 13 15.79 -30.69 -10.08
CA GLY A 13 14.71 -30.33 -9.17
C GLY A 13 14.13 -31.53 -8.40
N ASN A 14 14.53 -32.76 -8.73
CA ASN A 14 13.96 -34.00 -8.18
C ASN A 14 15.00 -34.83 -7.39
N CYS A 15 16.15 -34.24 -7.03
CA CYS A 15 17.18 -34.88 -6.21
C CYS A 15 17.68 -33.92 -5.13
N ASP A 16 17.73 -34.40 -3.88
CA ASP A 16 18.28 -33.65 -2.74
C ASP A 16 19.76 -33.96 -2.48
N GLY A 17 20.29 -35.04 -3.07
CA GLY A 17 21.68 -35.48 -2.88
C GLY A 17 22.05 -36.66 -3.77
N ILE A 18 23.35 -36.98 -3.83
CA ILE A 18 23.90 -38.05 -4.67
C ILE A 18 24.69 -39.01 -3.80
N THR A 19 24.41 -40.31 -3.90
CA THR A 19 25.12 -41.36 -3.17
C THR A 19 26.07 -42.12 -4.10
N ILE A 20 27.28 -42.41 -3.62
CA ILE A 20 28.33 -43.11 -4.36
C ILE A 20 28.93 -44.19 -3.46
N HIS A 21 29.27 -45.35 -4.03
CA HIS A 21 30.02 -46.39 -3.33
C HIS A 21 31.46 -46.39 -3.84
N SER A 22 32.43 -46.49 -2.95
CA SER A 22 33.84 -46.57 -3.34
C SER A 22 34.67 -47.38 -2.35
N TYR A 23 35.54 -48.25 -2.86
CA TYR A 23 36.33 -49.19 -2.07
C TYR A 23 37.70 -49.44 -2.73
N THR A 24 38.64 -50.03 -1.99
CA THR A 24 39.90 -50.56 -2.55
C THR A 24 39.78 -52.05 -2.80
N HIS A 25 40.68 -52.64 -3.60
CA HIS A 25 40.77 -54.10 -3.78
C HIS A 25 41.92 -54.69 -2.94
N GLY A 26 41.88 -54.43 -1.63
CA GLY A 26 42.94 -54.78 -0.70
C GLY A 26 43.03 -53.83 0.48
N ASP A 27 43.79 -54.22 1.49
CA ASP A 27 43.87 -53.56 2.80
C ASP A 27 45.14 -52.70 2.99
N ASP A 28 45.91 -52.50 1.92
CA ASP A 28 47.03 -51.57 1.86
C ASP A 28 46.50 -50.13 1.69
N PRO A 29 46.82 -49.20 2.62
CA PRO A 29 46.43 -47.79 2.50
C PRO A 29 46.88 -47.13 1.21
N ALA A 30 47.97 -47.56 0.58
CA ALA A 30 48.42 -47.02 -0.70
C ALA A 30 47.40 -47.22 -1.84
N LEU A 31 46.48 -48.18 -1.69
CA LEU A 31 45.39 -48.41 -2.64
C LEU A 31 44.35 -47.29 -2.61
N VAL A 32 44.22 -46.56 -1.50
CA VAL A 32 43.29 -45.43 -1.37
C VAL A 32 43.64 -44.31 -2.35
N THR A 33 44.92 -44.05 -2.54
CA THR A 33 45.45 -42.98 -3.41
C THR A 33 45.98 -43.49 -4.74
N SER A 34 45.76 -44.77 -5.04
CA SER A 34 46.27 -45.41 -6.24
C SER A 34 45.60 -44.89 -7.51
N ASP A 35 46.42 -44.55 -8.50
CA ASP A 35 45.97 -44.19 -9.85
C ASP A 35 45.77 -45.41 -10.78
N ALA A 36 45.86 -46.62 -10.23
CA ALA A 36 45.64 -47.86 -10.96
C ALA A 36 44.29 -47.84 -11.69
N LYS A 37 44.31 -48.30 -12.95
CA LYS A 37 43.14 -48.33 -13.83
C LYS A 37 42.60 -49.73 -14.00
N VAL A 38 41.34 -49.85 -14.40
CA VAL A 38 40.72 -51.13 -14.73
C VAL A 38 41.52 -51.80 -15.87
N GLY A 39 41.95 -53.05 -15.66
CA GLY A 39 42.80 -53.77 -16.62
C GLY A 39 42.12 -54.20 -17.92
N ASP A 40 40.78 -54.12 -17.98
CA ASP A 40 40.02 -54.31 -19.21
C ASP A 40 40.16 -53.08 -20.12
N GLY A 41 40.64 -53.29 -21.36
CA GLY A 41 40.88 -52.22 -22.33
C GLY A 41 39.67 -51.32 -22.61
N ARG A 42 38.45 -51.79 -22.38
CA ARG A 42 37.21 -51.00 -22.54
C ARG A 42 37.04 -49.92 -21.45
N PHE A 43 37.67 -50.12 -20.30
CA PHE A 43 37.54 -49.27 -19.11
C PHE A 43 38.89 -48.72 -18.62
N ALA A 44 39.92 -48.74 -19.47
CA ALA A 44 41.29 -48.35 -19.13
C ALA A 44 41.45 -46.90 -18.61
N THR A 45 40.43 -46.04 -18.77
CA THR A 45 40.44 -44.67 -18.20
C THR A 45 39.91 -44.60 -16.77
N ARG A 46 39.21 -45.65 -16.30
CA ARG A 46 38.52 -45.70 -15.00
C ARG A 46 39.44 -46.17 -13.89
N PHE A 47 39.36 -45.52 -12.74
CA PHE A 47 40.11 -45.94 -11.55
C PHE A 47 39.62 -47.28 -11.03
N TRP A 48 40.57 -48.09 -10.55
CA TRP A 48 40.32 -49.44 -10.05
C TRP A 48 40.04 -49.47 -8.54
N ASN A 49 40.76 -48.66 -7.75
CA ASN A 49 40.63 -48.63 -6.31
C ASN A 49 39.74 -47.47 -5.86
N PHE A 50 39.99 -46.95 -4.65
CA PHE A 50 39.15 -45.96 -3.99
C PHE A 50 38.92 -44.68 -4.81
N ARG A 51 39.87 -44.27 -5.67
CA ARG A 51 39.68 -43.12 -6.58
C ARG A 51 38.60 -43.33 -7.65
N ALA A 52 37.95 -44.48 -7.72
CA ALA A 52 36.73 -44.69 -8.51
C ALA A 52 35.65 -43.64 -8.22
N TYR A 53 35.57 -43.11 -6.98
CA TYR A 53 34.64 -42.01 -6.67
C TYR A 53 34.85 -40.80 -7.61
N GLN A 54 36.08 -40.51 -8.02
CA GLN A 54 36.38 -39.37 -8.90
C GLN A 54 35.76 -39.54 -10.29
N ASP A 55 35.67 -40.77 -10.79
CA ASP A 55 34.97 -41.06 -12.05
C ASP A 55 33.47 -40.76 -11.96
N PHE A 56 32.85 -41.08 -10.82
CA PHE A 56 31.46 -40.75 -10.55
C PHE A 56 31.26 -39.24 -10.38
N MET A 57 32.12 -38.56 -9.61
CA MET A 57 32.07 -37.10 -9.43
C MET A 57 32.15 -36.35 -10.76
N ARG A 58 33.03 -36.78 -11.68
CA ARG A 58 33.14 -36.18 -13.03
C ARG A 58 31.91 -36.43 -13.90
N ALA A 59 31.17 -37.50 -13.64
CA ALA A 59 29.96 -37.87 -14.37
C ALA A 59 28.70 -37.17 -13.86
N ILE A 60 28.75 -36.44 -12.73
CA ILE A 60 27.63 -35.63 -12.24
C ILE A 60 27.36 -34.45 -13.20
N PRO A 61 26.13 -34.28 -13.72
CA PRO A 61 25.77 -33.16 -14.59
C PRO A 61 26.01 -31.80 -13.91
N GLU A 62 26.41 -30.80 -14.69
CA GLU A 62 26.72 -29.45 -14.17
C GLU A 62 25.57 -28.85 -13.33
N SER A 63 24.33 -29.01 -13.78
CA SER A 63 23.13 -28.54 -13.07
C SER A 63 22.91 -29.19 -11.70
N MET A 64 23.59 -30.30 -11.42
CA MET A 64 23.50 -31.07 -10.18
C MET A 64 24.76 -30.96 -9.31
N ARG A 65 25.80 -30.23 -9.75
CA ARG A 65 27.04 -30.08 -8.97
C ARG A 65 26.88 -29.29 -7.66
N ARG A 66 25.73 -28.63 -7.47
CA ARG A 66 25.33 -28.00 -6.20
C ARG A 66 24.81 -29.00 -5.15
N LEU A 67 24.44 -30.21 -5.57
CA LEU A 67 23.85 -31.19 -4.66
C LEU A 67 24.93 -31.80 -3.74
N PRO A 68 24.60 -32.11 -2.49
CA PRO A 68 25.52 -32.81 -1.60
C PRO A 68 25.83 -34.21 -2.12
N VAL A 69 27.09 -34.64 -1.97
CA VAL A 69 27.53 -36.00 -2.31
C VAL A 69 27.90 -36.77 -1.05
N TYR A 70 27.47 -38.03 -0.97
CA TYR A 70 27.71 -38.93 0.15
C TYR A 70 28.35 -40.23 -0.34
N LEU A 71 29.50 -40.60 0.22
CA LEU A 71 30.05 -41.94 0.07
C LEU A 71 29.36 -42.85 1.09
N THR A 72 28.28 -43.52 0.69
CA THR A 72 27.42 -44.30 1.60
C THR A 72 27.94 -45.70 1.90
N GLU A 73 28.98 -46.13 1.18
CA GLU A 73 29.64 -47.41 1.41
C GLU A 73 31.13 -47.31 1.06
N SER A 74 31.99 -47.65 2.04
CA SER A 74 33.45 -47.73 1.84
C SER A 74 34.08 -48.83 2.70
N ASN A 75 34.91 -49.65 2.06
CA ASN A 75 35.64 -50.75 2.70
C ASN A 75 36.91 -51.11 1.90
N GLN A 76 37.68 -52.07 2.43
CA GLN A 76 38.89 -52.61 1.80
C GLN A 76 38.62 -53.72 0.74
N GLY A 77 37.39 -53.76 0.20
CA GLY A 77 36.95 -54.63 -0.90
C GLY A 77 36.90 -56.12 -0.57
N ASP A 78 37.62 -56.92 -1.35
CA ASP A 78 37.50 -58.39 -1.43
C ASP A 78 37.77 -59.13 -0.12
N ASN A 79 38.42 -58.47 0.84
CA ASN A 79 38.78 -59.04 2.13
C ASN A 79 37.93 -58.47 3.28
N ALA A 80 37.55 -59.34 4.21
CA ALA A 80 36.98 -58.94 5.49
C ALA A 80 37.92 -57.98 6.23
N TRP A 81 37.37 -57.15 7.13
CA TRP A 81 38.18 -56.31 8.02
C TRP A 81 39.12 -57.17 8.86
N ALA A 82 40.43 -57.00 8.65
CA ALA A 82 41.44 -57.56 9.52
C ALA A 82 41.44 -56.79 10.84
N ASP A 83 41.60 -57.48 11.97
CA ASP A 83 41.74 -56.81 13.28
C ASP A 83 43.15 -56.20 13.42
N ARG A 84 43.43 -55.16 12.62
CA ARG A 84 44.70 -54.45 12.59
C ARG A 84 44.47 -52.99 12.25
N ASN A 85 45.27 -52.10 12.84
CA ASN A 85 45.30 -50.69 12.42
C ASN A 85 46.19 -50.60 11.18
N SER A 86 45.62 -50.80 10.00
CA SER A 86 46.36 -50.73 8.74
C SER A 86 46.68 -49.29 8.33
N GLY A 87 45.97 -48.30 8.85
CA GLY A 87 46.03 -46.91 8.38
C GLY A 87 45.08 -46.64 7.21
N TRP A 88 44.34 -47.64 6.75
CA TRP A 88 43.45 -47.54 5.60
C TRP A 88 42.32 -46.54 5.85
N VAL A 89 41.71 -46.57 7.04
CA VAL A 89 40.59 -45.69 7.39
C VAL A 89 41.07 -44.24 7.40
N ARG A 90 42.22 -43.97 8.04
CA ARG A 90 42.82 -42.63 8.04
C ARG A 90 43.12 -42.12 6.65
N GLU A 91 43.71 -42.96 5.80
CA GLU A 91 44.05 -42.55 4.44
C GLU A 91 42.80 -42.26 3.59
N ALA A 92 41.73 -43.03 3.77
CA ALA A 92 40.43 -42.79 3.10
C ALA A 92 39.83 -41.43 3.48
N TYR A 93 39.76 -41.11 4.78
CA TYR A 93 39.30 -39.79 5.23
C TYR A 93 40.22 -38.67 4.72
N LYS A 94 41.55 -38.88 4.74
CA LYS A 94 42.53 -37.89 4.26
C LYS A 94 42.47 -37.65 2.75
N GLU A 95 42.12 -38.65 1.95
CA GLU A 95 41.90 -38.50 0.51
C GLU A 95 40.64 -37.69 0.21
N ILE A 96 39.56 -37.87 0.97
CA ILE A 96 38.34 -37.06 0.81
C ILE A 96 38.57 -35.61 1.22
N ASP A 97 39.34 -35.39 2.27
CA ASP A 97 39.77 -34.05 2.70
C ASP A 97 40.55 -33.34 1.57
N ARG A 98 41.56 -34.01 0.98
CA ARG A 98 42.30 -33.51 -0.18
C ARG A 98 41.41 -33.19 -1.38
N TRP A 99 40.40 -34.01 -1.63
CA TRP A 99 39.43 -33.74 -2.69
C TRP A 99 38.64 -32.47 -2.41
N ASN A 100 38.12 -32.31 -1.20
CA ASN A 100 37.33 -31.16 -0.80
C ASN A 100 38.15 -29.85 -0.81
N ASP A 101 39.45 -29.92 -0.53
CA ASP A 101 40.38 -28.78 -0.61
C ASP A 101 40.71 -28.32 -2.04
N SER A 102 40.40 -29.13 -3.07
CA SER A 102 40.73 -28.80 -4.47
C SER A 102 39.77 -27.79 -5.13
N GLY A 103 38.73 -27.33 -4.42
CA GLY A 103 37.66 -26.50 -4.98
C GLY A 103 36.65 -27.28 -5.84
N ALA A 104 36.68 -28.61 -5.79
CA ALA A 104 35.72 -29.48 -6.46
C ALA A 104 34.38 -29.58 -5.68
N GLN A 105 33.35 -30.17 -6.30
CA GLN A 105 32.10 -30.50 -5.63
C GLN A 105 32.39 -31.35 -4.38
N GLN A 106 31.91 -30.88 -3.22
CA GLN A 106 32.33 -31.44 -1.94
C GLN A 106 31.57 -32.72 -1.56
N ILE A 107 32.33 -33.66 -1.01
CA ILE A 107 31.83 -34.89 -0.41
C ILE A 107 31.60 -34.65 1.07
N ARG A 108 30.35 -34.78 1.53
CA ARG A 108 29.93 -34.42 2.90
C ARG A 108 30.01 -35.58 3.89
N ALA A 109 30.02 -36.82 3.41
CA ALA A 109 30.15 -38.00 4.26
C ALA A 109 30.95 -39.11 3.57
N LEU A 110 31.69 -39.87 4.39
CA LEU A 110 32.30 -41.15 4.05
C LEU A 110 31.87 -42.17 5.11
N ILE A 111 31.14 -43.21 4.69
CA ILE A 111 30.55 -44.20 5.58
C ILE A 111 31.30 -45.53 5.43
N LEU A 112 31.86 -46.02 6.56
CA LEU A 112 32.53 -47.32 6.59
C LEU A 112 31.51 -48.46 6.63
N TYR A 113 31.67 -49.45 5.76
CA TYR A 113 30.86 -50.65 5.74
C TYR A 113 31.56 -51.79 6.49
N ARG A 114 31.07 -52.29 7.63
CA ARG A 114 29.91 -51.87 8.43
C ARG A 114 30.18 -52.15 9.91
N TYR A 115 29.50 -51.47 10.83
CA TYR A 115 29.75 -51.67 12.27
C TYR A 115 29.25 -53.02 12.83
N PRO A 116 27.93 -53.28 12.89
CA PRO A 116 27.41 -54.44 13.63
C PRO A 116 27.74 -55.77 12.95
N ARG A 117 27.95 -56.81 13.75
CA ARG A 117 28.03 -58.18 13.29
C ARG A 117 26.64 -58.70 12.92
N VAL A 118 26.35 -58.79 11.62
CA VAL A 118 25.05 -59.23 11.10
C VAL A 118 25.19 -60.55 10.36
N GLY A 119 24.65 -61.63 10.93
CA GLY A 119 24.51 -62.93 10.27
C GLY A 119 25.75 -63.42 9.49
N ASN A 120 25.55 -63.76 8.21
CA ASN A 120 26.57 -64.27 7.28
C ASN A 120 27.41 -63.17 6.59
N ASP A 121 27.28 -61.90 7.00
CA ASP A 121 28.12 -60.83 6.49
C ASP A 121 29.53 -60.99 7.05
N ARG A 122 30.58 -60.90 6.23
CA ARG A 122 31.99 -61.01 6.65
C ARG A 122 32.70 -59.67 6.83
N TRP A 123 32.03 -58.55 6.54
CA TRP A 123 32.60 -57.20 6.51
C TRP A 123 32.24 -56.36 7.75
N TRP A 124 32.01 -56.99 8.90
CA TRP A 124 31.73 -56.28 10.16
C TRP A 124 33.00 -55.73 10.83
N ILE A 125 32.85 -54.62 11.57
CA ILE A 125 33.92 -53.95 12.34
C ILE A 125 33.80 -54.26 13.84
N GLU A 126 32.63 -54.66 14.34
CA GLU A 126 32.42 -55.03 15.74
C GLU A 126 33.45 -56.07 16.22
N GLY A 127 34.21 -55.71 17.26
CA GLY A 127 35.30 -56.53 17.80
C GLY A 127 36.64 -56.42 17.05
N LYS A 128 36.76 -55.59 16.00
CA LYS A 128 38.01 -55.29 15.29
C LYS A 128 38.69 -54.04 15.86
N ASN A 129 39.31 -54.18 17.03
CA ASN A 129 39.96 -53.11 17.77
C ASN A 129 40.98 -52.31 16.94
N GLY A 130 41.70 -52.96 16.03
CA GLY A 130 42.64 -52.30 15.13
C GLY A 130 41.96 -51.29 14.19
N VAL A 131 40.83 -51.65 13.61
CA VAL A 131 40.05 -50.77 12.70
C VAL A 131 39.39 -49.64 13.49
N ILE A 132 38.86 -49.95 14.68
CA ILE A 132 38.28 -48.95 15.60
C ILE A 132 39.35 -47.93 16.03
N ALA A 133 40.58 -48.38 16.31
CA ALA A 133 41.69 -47.49 16.64
C ALA A 133 42.08 -46.59 15.45
N ASP A 134 42.12 -47.14 14.23
CA ASP A 134 42.39 -46.37 13.01
C ASP A 134 41.33 -45.29 12.78
N PHE A 135 40.04 -45.64 12.94
CA PHE A 135 38.92 -44.68 12.88
C PHE A 135 39.00 -43.59 13.96
N ARG A 136 39.31 -43.95 15.22
CA ARG A 136 39.50 -42.94 16.28
C ARG A 136 40.62 -41.95 15.95
N GLN A 137 41.70 -42.43 15.31
CA GLN A 137 42.80 -41.58 14.90
C GLN A 137 42.42 -40.67 13.72
N SER A 138 41.51 -41.09 12.82
CA SER A 138 41.00 -40.20 11.76
C SER A 138 40.12 -39.09 12.33
N LEU A 139 39.31 -39.37 13.36
CA LEU A 139 38.50 -38.35 14.05
C LEU A 139 39.35 -37.26 14.72
N ALA A 140 40.55 -37.59 15.18
CA ALA A 140 41.47 -36.62 15.77
C ALA A 140 41.93 -35.53 14.79
N ALA A 141 41.90 -35.81 13.48
CA ALA A 141 42.27 -34.85 12.44
C ALA A 141 41.18 -33.81 12.15
N ARG A 142 39.93 -34.03 12.60
CA ARG A 142 38.79 -33.09 12.47
C ARG A 142 38.55 -32.57 11.03
N TYR A 143 38.64 -33.45 10.03
CA TYR A 143 38.30 -33.09 8.64
C TYR A 143 36.87 -32.56 8.54
N GLN A 144 36.70 -31.42 7.87
CA GLN A 144 35.40 -30.74 7.69
C GLN A 144 35.23 -30.35 6.22
N TRP A 145 34.04 -30.60 5.67
CA TRP A 145 33.66 -30.00 4.40
C TRP A 145 33.33 -28.52 4.62
N GLN A 146 33.56 -27.67 3.62
CA GLN A 146 33.33 -26.23 3.75
C GLN A 146 31.86 -25.93 3.49
N GLU A 147 31.17 -25.33 4.47
CA GLU A 147 29.76 -25.01 4.29
C GLU A 147 29.59 -23.91 3.24
N GLN A 148 29.28 -24.30 2.00
CA GLN A 148 28.69 -23.38 1.03
C GLN A 148 27.27 -23.05 1.52
N VAL A 149 27.20 -21.94 2.24
CA VAL A 149 25.97 -21.28 2.66
C VAL A 149 25.06 -21.11 1.43
N GLY A 150 23.92 -21.80 1.41
CA GLY A 150 22.78 -21.42 0.57
C GLY A 150 21.90 -20.41 1.29
N PRO A 151 20.91 -19.78 0.63
CA PRO A 151 20.96 -19.16 -0.69
C PRO A 151 21.96 -17.98 -0.67
N ASP A 152 22.30 -17.45 -1.84
CA ASP A 152 23.25 -16.34 -1.98
C ASP A 152 22.85 -15.16 -1.09
N VAL A 153 23.60 -14.97 0.00
CA VAL A 153 23.47 -13.83 0.91
C VAL A 153 23.56 -12.52 0.11
N ALA A 154 24.28 -12.50 -1.02
CA ALA A 154 24.32 -11.36 -1.92
C ALA A 154 22.99 -11.17 -2.69
N ALA A 155 22.26 -12.23 -3.02
CA ALA A 155 20.93 -12.12 -3.64
C ALA A 155 19.87 -11.64 -2.65
N LEU A 156 19.95 -12.08 -1.38
CA LEU A 156 19.09 -11.58 -0.30
C LEU A 156 19.45 -10.14 0.08
N GLN A 157 20.74 -9.82 0.16
CA GLN A 157 21.24 -8.46 0.36
C GLN A 157 20.82 -7.55 -0.81
N ALA A 158 20.90 -8.01 -2.06
CA ALA A 158 20.44 -7.26 -3.23
C ALA A 158 18.93 -7.05 -3.23
N ARG A 159 18.14 -8.03 -2.74
CA ARG A 159 16.70 -7.87 -2.52
C ARG A 159 16.41 -6.83 -1.44
N TYR A 160 17.11 -6.91 -0.30
CA TYR A 160 17.02 -5.93 0.78
C TYR A 160 17.42 -4.53 0.31
N ASP A 161 18.52 -4.39 -0.41
CA ASP A 161 19.03 -3.13 -0.95
C ASP A 161 18.07 -2.56 -2.01
N GLY A 162 17.48 -3.42 -2.85
CA GLY A 162 16.47 -3.03 -3.84
C GLY A 162 15.18 -2.50 -3.19
N ILE A 163 14.69 -3.18 -2.15
CA ILE A 163 13.52 -2.73 -1.40
C ILE A 163 13.83 -1.49 -0.56
N LYS A 164 15.01 -1.42 0.06
CA LYS A 164 15.49 -0.23 0.77
C LYS A 164 15.56 0.96 -0.18
N THR A 165 16.01 0.76 -1.42
CA THR A 165 16.01 1.80 -2.46
C THR A 165 14.60 2.25 -2.82
N GLN A 166 13.64 1.33 -2.94
CA GLN A 166 12.22 1.67 -3.15
C GLN A 166 11.63 2.44 -1.96
N TYR A 167 11.95 2.04 -0.73
CA TYR A 167 11.56 2.75 0.49
C TYR A 167 12.19 4.15 0.55
N ASP A 168 13.48 4.28 0.28
CA ASP A 168 14.20 5.56 0.25
C ASP A 168 13.67 6.48 -0.87
N ALA A 169 13.19 5.92 -1.99
CA ALA A 169 12.54 6.66 -3.08
C ALA A 169 11.09 7.09 -2.75
N LEU A 170 10.40 6.33 -1.91
CA LEU A 170 9.06 6.64 -1.39
C LEU A 170 9.11 7.56 -0.16
N LEU A 171 10.25 7.64 0.52
CA LEU A 171 10.44 8.46 1.71
C LEU A 171 10.08 9.95 1.51
N PRO A 172 10.39 10.60 0.37
CA PRO A 172 9.93 11.96 0.08
C PRO A 172 8.41 12.08 -0.08
N ALA A 173 7.76 11.05 -0.64
CA ALA A 173 6.30 10.97 -0.77
C ALA A 173 5.63 10.74 0.59
N VAL A 174 6.23 9.91 1.45
CA VAL A 174 5.81 9.73 2.86
C VAL A 174 5.99 11.02 3.67
N GLN A 175 7.09 11.74 3.46
CA GLN A 175 7.33 13.09 4.01
C GLN A 175 6.36 14.14 3.44
N GLN A 176 5.67 13.83 2.33
CA GLN A 176 4.63 14.66 1.76
C GLN A 176 3.26 14.37 2.38
N ILE A 177 3.05 13.19 2.98
CA ILE A 177 1.79 12.81 3.65
C ILE A 177 1.49 13.75 4.81
N ASP A 178 2.46 14.10 5.66
CA ASP A 178 2.19 15.02 6.77
C ASP A 178 1.82 16.43 6.28
N ARG A 179 2.36 16.85 5.12
CA ARG A 179 1.98 18.10 4.45
C ARG A 179 0.61 18.02 3.78
N LEU A 180 0.30 16.90 3.14
CA LEU A 180 -0.98 16.66 2.45
C LEU A 180 -2.11 16.40 3.45
N ALA A 181 -1.85 15.74 4.57
CA ALA A 181 -2.75 15.57 5.71
C ALA A 181 -3.00 16.91 6.39
N GLY A 182 -1.97 17.74 6.59
CA GLY A 182 -2.15 19.12 7.07
C GLY A 182 -2.96 20.00 6.10
N GLN A 183 -2.77 19.85 4.79
CA GLN A 183 -3.59 20.51 3.77
C GLN A 183 -5.03 19.96 3.74
N ALA A 184 -5.21 18.65 3.92
CA ALA A 184 -6.52 18.00 4.00
C ALA A 184 -7.30 18.41 5.25
N ASP A 185 -6.64 18.59 6.39
CA ASP A 185 -7.24 19.11 7.63
C ASP A 185 -7.63 20.59 7.49
N GLN A 186 -6.78 21.39 6.84
CA GLN A 186 -7.08 22.80 6.56
C GLN A 186 -8.23 22.94 5.56
N LEU A 187 -8.29 22.05 4.56
CA LEU A 187 -9.39 21.96 3.60
C LEU A 187 -10.65 21.38 4.26
N ALA A 188 -10.55 20.42 5.17
CA ALA A 188 -11.66 19.86 5.93
C ALA A 188 -12.28 20.89 6.85
N ARG A 189 -11.50 21.73 7.52
CA ARG A 189 -12.01 22.89 8.30
C ARG A 189 -12.69 23.93 7.43
N THR A 190 -12.13 24.15 6.22
CA THR A 190 -12.78 25.00 5.21
C THR A 190 -14.12 24.38 4.80
N VAL A 191 -14.17 23.07 4.58
CA VAL A 191 -15.39 22.32 4.22
C VAL A 191 -16.40 22.23 5.36
N THR A 192 -16.02 22.12 6.63
CA THR A 192 -16.95 22.25 7.77
C THR A 192 -17.53 23.66 7.83
N GLY A 193 -16.74 24.67 7.44
CA GLY A 193 -17.22 26.03 7.19
C GLY A 193 -18.19 26.12 6.00
N LEU A 194 -17.99 25.32 4.94
CA LEU A 194 -18.86 25.23 3.76
C LEU A 194 -20.09 24.32 3.96
N ASP A 195 -20.07 23.32 4.84
CA ASP A 195 -21.25 22.54 5.27
C ASP A 195 -22.19 23.44 6.09
N GLY A 196 -21.62 24.39 6.84
CA GLY A 196 -22.34 25.55 7.37
C GLY A 196 -23.01 26.38 6.27
N GLN A 197 -22.36 26.53 5.10
CA GLN A 197 -22.93 27.20 3.92
C GLN A 197 -23.94 26.32 3.14
N ALA A 198 -23.88 24.99 3.22
CA ALA A 198 -24.89 24.09 2.65
C ALA A 198 -26.19 24.10 3.47
N ALA A 199 -26.08 24.18 4.80
CA ALA A 199 -27.21 24.49 5.68
C ALA A 199 -27.75 25.91 5.40
N GLN A 200 -26.85 26.85 5.09
CA GLN A 200 -27.21 28.19 4.63
C GLN A 200 -27.94 28.15 3.28
N ALA A 201 -27.58 27.26 2.34
CA ALA A 201 -28.26 27.11 1.05
C ALA A 201 -29.67 26.51 1.16
N ALA A 202 -29.89 25.56 2.09
CA ALA A 202 -31.23 25.06 2.42
C ALA A 202 -32.10 26.14 3.10
N ALA A 203 -31.49 26.92 4.01
CA ALA A 203 -32.15 28.09 4.60
C ALA A 203 -32.44 29.17 3.55
N THR A 204 -31.52 29.41 2.61
CA THR A 204 -31.68 30.36 1.50
C THR A 204 -32.77 29.92 0.52
N ARG A 205 -32.92 28.62 0.21
CA ARG A 205 -34.05 28.11 -0.59
C ARG A 205 -35.39 28.33 0.09
N SER A 206 -35.49 28.01 1.38
CA SER A 206 -36.71 28.27 2.16
C SER A 206 -37.01 29.77 2.26
N GLN A 207 -35.98 30.60 2.31
CA GLN A 207 -36.11 32.06 2.32
C GLN A 207 -36.55 32.61 0.96
N ILE A 208 -36.06 32.05 -0.16
CA ILE A 208 -36.52 32.37 -1.52
C ILE A 208 -38.01 32.03 -1.67
N GLU A 209 -38.45 30.83 -1.28
CA GLU A 209 -39.86 30.42 -1.35
C GLU A 209 -40.78 31.33 -0.50
N THR A 210 -40.29 31.77 0.66
CA THR A 210 -41.04 32.69 1.54
C THR A 210 -41.17 34.08 0.92
N LEU A 211 -40.09 34.60 0.31
CA LEU A 211 -40.07 35.91 -0.33
C LEU A 211 -40.90 35.92 -1.62
N ASP A 212 -40.90 34.83 -2.40
CA ASP A 212 -41.69 34.66 -3.62
C ASP A 212 -43.19 34.65 -3.33
N ALA A 213 -43.59 34.01 -2.22
CA ALA A 213 -44.95 34.06 -1.71
C ALA A 213 -45.36 35.46 -1.21
N GLU A 214 -44.41 36.24 -0.66
CA GLU A 214 -44.64 37.62 -0.23
C GLU A 214 -44.83 38.56 -1.44
N VAL A 215 -43.99 38.43 -2.48
CA VAL A 215 -44.15 39.16 -3.75
C VAL A 215 -45.52 38.87 -4.36
N SER A 216 -45.88 37.59 -4.51
CA SER A 216 -47.19 37.17 -5.04
C SER A 216 -48.36 37.77 -4.25
N ARG A 217 -48.22 37.92 -2.94
CA ARG A 217 -49.25 38.52 -2.07
C ARG A 217 -49.36 40.03 -2.27
N LEU A 218 -48.23 40.72 -2.37
CA LEU A 218 -48.18 42.17 -2.58
C LEU A 218 -48.66 42.56 -3.98
N GLU A 219 -48.41 41.73 -4.99
CA GLU A 219 -48.95 41.90 -6.35
C GLU A 219 -50.48 41.80 -6.38
N VAL A 220 -51.06 40.86 -5.63
CA VAL A 220 -52.52 40.75 -5.46
C VAL A 220 -53.08 41.97 -4.73
N GLU A 221 -52.36 42.52 -3.75
CA GLU A 221 -52.77 43.72 -3.00
C GLU A 221 -52.74 44.97 -3.89
N ILE A 222 -51.73 45.14 -4.74
CA ILE A 222 -51.67 46.21 -5.76
C ILE A 222 -52.84 46.09 -6.74
N ASN A 223 -53.15 44.88 -7.22
CA ASN A 223 -54.26 44.64 -8.14
C ASN A 223 -55.64 44.94 -7.52
N GLN A 224 -55.78 44.78 -6.20
CA GLN A 224 -57.02 45.11 -5.48
C GLN A 224 -57.16 46.61 -5.18
N LEU A 225 -56.05 47.35 -5.12
CA LEU A 225 -56.03 48.79 -4.83
C LEU A 225 -56.27 49.67 -6.06
N GLY A 226 -56.42 49.09 -7.27
CA GLY A 226 -56.80 49.83 -8.47
C GLY A 226 -55.74 50.86 -8.89
N ALA A 227 -54.47 50.45 -8.86
CA ALA A 227 -53.35 51.26 -9.32
C ALA A 227 -53.52 51.66 -10.79
N GLY A 228 -53.50 52.97 -11.06
CA GLY A 228 -53.53 53.52 -12.42
C GLY A 228 -52.38 52.97 -13.27
N GLY A 229 -52.76 52.29 -14.35
CA GLY A 229 -51.91 51.66 -15.35
C GLY A 229 -52.82 51.06 -16.43
N VAL A 230 -52.25 50.63 -17.56
CA VAL A 230 -53.05 49.96 -18.59
C VAL A 230 -53.56 48.64 -18.00
N PRO A 231 -54.88 48.41 -17.89
CA PRO A 231 -55.40 47.19 -17.27
C PRO A 231 -54.97 45.97 -18.09
N GLN A 232 -54.59 44.89 -17.40
CA GLN A 232 -54.34 43.61 -18.05
C GLN A 232 -55.59 43.17 -18.82
N PRO A 233 -55.49 42.86 -20.12
CA PRO A 233 -56.64 42.41 -20.88
C PRO A 233 -57.11 41.03 -20.39
N ALA A 234 -58.40 40.74 -20.58
CA ALA A 234 -58.93 39.41 -20.30
C ALA A 234 -58.20 38.38 -21.19
N MET A 235 -57.52 37.42 -20.57
CA MET A 235 -56.70 36.43 -21.27
C MET A 235 -56.77 35.06 -20.59
N ASP A 236 -56.63 34.01 -21.40
CA ASP A 236 -56.52 32.64 -20.91
C ASP A 236 -55.05 32.35 -20.54
N ASP A 237 -54.78 31.98 -19.28
CA ASP A 237 -53.45 31.56 -18.85
C ASP A 237 -53.24 30.08 -19.18
N LEU A 238 -52.42 29.82 -20.20
CA LEU A 238 -52.08 28.48 -20.70
C LEU A 238 -50.62 28.11 -20.41
N ARG A 239 -49.91 28.90 -19.59
CA ARG A 239 -48.52 28.60 -19.21
C ARG A 239 -48.47 27.25 -18.49
N GLY A 240 -47.52 26.41 -18.89
CA GLY A 240 -47.36 25.05 -18.36
C GLY A 240 -48.44 24.05 -18.78
N GLN A 241 -49.46 24.47 -19.55
CA GLN A 241 -50.56 23.60 -20.02
C GLN A 241 -50.41 23.16 -21.49
N LEU A 242 -49.45 23.74 -22.21
CA LEU A 242 -49.17 23.44 -23.61
C LEU A 242 -48.11 22.33 -23.75
N PRO A 243 -48.10 21.57 -24.87
CA PRO A 243 -47.04 20.61 -25.17
C PRO A 243 -45.62 21.22 -25.06
N ALA A 244 -44.73 20.52 -24.36
CA ALA A 244 -43.33 20.89 -24.15
C ALA A 244 -42.42 19.63 -24.22
N ALA A 245 -41.12 19.81 -24.43
CA ALA A 245 -40.15 18.71 -24.45
C ALA A 245 -39.75 18.30 -23.01
N ASP A 246 -39.69 16.98 -22.74
CA ASP A 246 -39.52 16.41 -21.38
C ASP A 246 -38.23 16.81 -20.64
N THR A 247 -37.25 17.44 -21.30
CA THR A 247 -35.90 17.67 -20.75
C THR A 247 -35.33 19.07 -20.96
N THR A 248 -36.11 20.02 -21.51
CA THR A 248 -35.58 21.36 -21.83
C THR A 248 -36.64 22.43 -21.58
N GLN A 249 -36.37 23.33 -20.64
CA GLN A 249 -37.12 24.58 -20.47
C GLN A 249 -36.36 25.73 -21.15
N TYR A 250 -37.10 26.76 -21.58
CA TYR A 250 -36.44 27.99 -22.02
C TYR A 250 -35.69 28.61 -20.83
N PRO A 251 -34.44 29.07 -21.01
CA PRO A 251 -33.75 29.86 -19.98
C PRO A 251 -34.54 31.13 -19.66
N THR A 252 -34.27 31.75 -18.52
CA THR A 252 -34.97 32.99 -18.10
C THR A 252 -34.07 34.23 -18.18
N ARG A 253 -34.68 35.42 -18.27
CA ARG A 253 -34.05 36.73 -18.17
C ARG A 253 -34.72 37.61 -17.13
N ALA A 254 -33.99 38.58 -16.59
CA ALA A 254 -34.59 39.63 -15.77
C ALA A 254 -35.51 40.51 -16.63
N LEU A 255 -36.68 40.91 -16.12
CA LEU A 255 -37.62 41.79 -16.84
C LEU A 255 -36.97 43.12 -17.26
N SER A 256 -36.05 43.64 -16.45
CA SER A 256 -35.27 44.85 -16.73
C SER A 256 -34.35 44.75 -17.96
N SER A 257 -34.13 43.54 -18.49
CA SER A 257 -33.39 43.31 -19.73
C SER A 257 -34.27 43.41 -20.98
N VAL A 258 -35.59 43.43 -20.84
CA VAL A 258 -36.50 43.56 -21.99
C VAL A 258 -36.37 44.96 -22.59
N ARG A 259 -36.29 45.01 -23.92
CA ARG A 259 -36.15 46.25 -24.70
C ARG A 259 -37.19 46.40 -25.79
N ARG A 260 -37.87 45.31 -26.18
CA ARG A 260 -38.76 45.32 -27.36
C ARG A 260 -39.91 44.33 -27.28
N VAL A 261 -41.00 44.67 -27.95
CA VAL A 261 -42.12 43.77 -28.22
C VAL A 261 -42.09 43.42 -29.70
N VAL A 262 -41.90 42.14 -30.00
CA VAL A 262 -41.77 41.58 -31.35
C VAL A 262 -43.11 40.99 -31.77
N VAL A 263 -43.71 41.57 -32.80
CA VAL A 263 -44.97 41.11 -33.39
C VAL A 263 -44.68 40.03 -34.43
N HIS A 264 -45.38 38.90 -34.29
CA HIS A 264 -45.29 37.73 -35.15
C HIS A 264 -46.65 37.41 -35.78
N HIS A 265 -46.63 36.55 -36.80
CA HIS A 265 -47.82 35.85 -37.26
C HIS A 265 -47.56 34.36 -37.47
N THR A 266 -48.62 33.56 -37.52
CA THR A 266 -48.50 32.11 -37.73
C THR A 266 -48.33 31.69 -39.20
N ALA A 267 -48.52 32.61 -40.14
CA ALA A 267 -48.52 32.37 -41.59
C ALA A 267 -49.52 31.30 -42.07
N THR A 268 -50.58 31.06 -41.29
CA THR A 268 -51.60 30.03 -41.56
C THR A 268 -53.01 30.55 -41.22
N ARG A 269 -54.00 29.66 -41.10
CA ARG A 269 -55.38 29.98 -40.70
C ARG A 269 -55.44 30.74 -39.36
N SER A 270 -56.37 31.67 -39.22
CA SER A 270 -56.49 32.56 -38.04
C SER A 270 -57.13 31.90 -36.82
N ASP A 271 -57.75 30.73 -37.00
CA ASP A 271 -58.37 29.90 -35.96
C ASP A 271 -57.46 28.73 -35.53
N ILE A 272 -56.17 28.75 -35.86
CA ILE A 272 -55.20 27.77 -35.35
C ILE A 272 -55.01 27.97 -33.83
N THR A 273 -55.05 26.90 -33.05
CA THR A 273 -54.96 27.01 -31.58
C THR A 273 -53.51 27.04 -31.08
N PRO A 274 -53.22 27.67 -29.93
CA PRO A 274 -51.87 27.65 -29.34
C PRO A 274 -51.39 26.23 -29.04
N GLN A 275 -52.28 25.29 -28.70
CA GLN A 275 -51.94 23.87 -28.52
C GLN A 275 -51.42 23.23 -29.81
N GLN A 276 -52.06 23.50 -30.96
CA GLN A 276 -51.62 22.97 -32.26
C GLN A 276 -50.26 23.54 -32.67
N VAL A 277 -50.05 24.84 -32.43
CA VAL A 277 -48.77 25.51 -32.71
C VAL A 277 -47.65 24.99 -31.80
N ALA A 278 -47.91 24.84 -30.49
CA ALA A 278 -46.98 24.28 -29.54
C ALA A 278 -46.58 22.84 -29.92
N GLN A 279 -47.55 21.98 -30.24
CA GLN A 279 -47.31 20.61 -30.68
C GLN A 279 -46.40 20.58 -31.91
N PHE A 280 -46.72 21.38 -32.93
CA PHE A 280 -45.90 21.45 -34.14
C PHE A 280 -44.47 21.90 -33.83
N GLN A 281 -44.30 22.94 -33.02
CA GLN A 281 -42.98 23.47 -32.67
C GLN A 281 -42.12 22.50 -31.86
N VAL A 282 -42.72 21.75 -30.95
CA VAL A 282 -42.03 20.65 -30.25
C VAL A 282 -41.58 19.56 -31.22
N THR A 283 -42.39 19.20 -32.23
CA THR A 283 -41.93 18.24 -33.27
C THR A 283 -40.78 18.76 -34.12
N GLN A 284 -40.55 20.07 -34.15
CA GLN A 284 -39.39 20.70 -34.82
C GLN A 284 -38.16 20.81 -33.90
N GLY A 285 -38.20 20.22 -32.70
CA GLY A 285 -37.09 20.20 -31.75
C GLY A 285 -37.02 21.43 -30.83
N LEU A 286 -38.07 22.25 -30.75
CA LEU A 286 -38.14 23.35 -29.79
C LEU A 286 -38.61 22.87 -28.41
N ALA A 287 -38.14 23.54 -27.36
CA ALA A 287 -38.51 23.26 -25.97
C ALA A 287 -40.02 23.39 -25.70
N GLY A 288 -40.70 24.27 -26.44
CA GLY A 288 -42.14 24.55 -26.36
C GLY A 288 -42.54 25.65 -27.33
N ILE A 289 -43.74 26.20 -27.19
CA ILE A 289 -44.20 27.30 -28.04
C ILE A 289 -43.25 28.51 -27.92
N LYS A 290 -42.84 29.10 -29.05
CA LYS A 290 -41.86 30.19 -29.13
C LYS A 290 -42.43 31.59 -29.00
N TYR A 291 -43.63 31.71 -28.44
CA TYR A 291 -44.34 32.98 -28.25
C TYR A 291 -44.64 33.18 -26.77
N HIS A 292 -44.80 34.44 -26.33
CA HIS A 292 -45.22 34.74 -24.97
C HIS A 292 -46.74 34.93 -24.92
N PHE A 293 -47.29 35.63 -25.91
CA PHE A 293 -48.71 35.84 -26.10
C PHE A 293 -49.15 35.37 -27.48
N PHE A 294 -50.34 34.80 -27.55
CA PHE A 294 -50.94 34.28 -28.77
C PHE A 294 -52.36 34.83 -28.92
N ILE A 295 -52.66 35.43 -30.07
CA ILE A 295 -53.93 36.13 -30.31
C ILE A 295 -54.61 35.50 -31.53
N ASN A 296 -55.75 34.86 -31.30
CA ASN A 296 -56.56 34.24 -32.34
C ASN A 296 -57.28 35.29 -33.19
N GLY A 297 -57.79 34.88 -34.37
CA GLY A 297 -58.48 35.79 -35.29
C GLY A 297 -59.77 36.39 -34.75
N ASP A 298 -60.39 35.77 -33.75
CA ASP A 298 -61.56 36.29 -33.04
C ASP A 298 -61.22 37.25 -31.88
N GLY A 299 -59.92 37.53 -31.67
CA GLY A 299 -59.42 38.40 -30.62
C GLY A 299 -59.17 37.72 -29.27
N THR A 300 -59.35 36.40 -29.15
CA THR A 300 -58.99 35.69 -27.91
C THR A 300 -57.48 35.78 -27.66
N ILE A 301 -57.10 36.24 -26.46
CA ILE A 301 -55.72 36.39 -26.01
C ILE A 301 -55.37 35.21 -25.10
N SER A 302 -54.27 34.52 -25.40
CA SER A 302 -53.72 33.48 -24.54
C SER A 302 -52.31 33.84 -24.09
N TRP A 303 -52.05 33.71 -22.79
CA TRP A 303 -50.70 33.80 -22.21
C TRP A 303 -50.07 32.41 -22.24
N VAL A 304 -49.05 32.23 -23.07
CA VAL A 304 -48.54 30.90 -23.45
C VAL A 304 -47.12 30.61 -22.96
N GLN A 305 -46.32 31.62 -22.61
CA GLN A 305 -45.04 31.47 -21.90
C GLN A 305 -44.80 32.63 -20.90
N PRO A 306 -44.09 32.40 -19.77
CA PRO A 306 -43.65 33.48 -18.88
C PRO A 306 -42.85 34.55 -19.62
N VAL A 307 -43.05 35.83 -19.27
CA VAL A 307 -42.39 36.99 -19.93
C VAL A 307 -40.86 36.91 -19.83
N GLU A 308 -40.35 36.27 -18.79
CA GLU A 308 -38.94 36.03 -18.50
C GLU A 308 -38.33 34.99 -19.45
N SER A 309 -39.12 34.18 -20.15
CA SER A 309 -38.61 33.07 -20.95
C SER A 309 -37.86 33.55 -22.20
N LEU A 310 -36.64 33.05 -22.39
CA LEU A 310 -35.83 33.25 -23.60
C LEU A 310 -36.29 32.31 -24.71
N VAL A 311 -37.47 32.59 -25.26
CA VAL A 311 -38.03 31.82 -26.38
C VAL A 311 -37.21 32.02 -27.66
N ALA A 312 -37.02 30.96 -28.44
CA ALA A 312 -36.35 30.99 -29.74
C ALA A 312 -37.25 31.60 -30.85
N GLN A 313 -37.71 32.84 -30.64
CA GLN A 313 -38.68 33.53 -31.50
C GLN A 313 -38.09 33.97 -32.85
N THR A 314 -36.79 34.25 -32.92
CA THR A 314 -36.05 34.67 -34.11
C THR A 314 -34.73 33.90 -34.26
N ASN A 315 -34.07 34.04 -35.42
CA ASN A 315 -32.71 33.55 -35.62
C ASN A 315 -31.63 34.50 -35.06
N VAL A 316 -32.01 35.60 -34.40
CA VAL A 316 -31.09 36.59 -33.85
C VAL A 316 -31.07 36.46 -32.33
N GLU A 317 -29.99 35.89 -31.79
CA GLU A 317 -29.85 35.58 -30.36
C GLU A 317 -30.06 36.82 -29.46
N ALA A 318 -29.52 37.98 -29.87
CA ALA A 318 -29.69 39.24 -29.13
C ALA A 318 -31.16 39.68 -29.02
N VAL A 319 -31.99 39.42 -30.04
CA VAL A 319 -33.44 39.72 -30.03
C VAL A 319 -34.19 38.73 -29.15
N ASN A 320 -33.75 37.47 -29.12
CA ASN A 320 -34.34 36.48 -28.22
C ASN A 320 -34.00 36.80 -26.75
N ALA A 321 -32.84 37.40 -26.50
CA ALA A 321 -32.38 37.79 -25.17
C ALA A 321 -33.12 39.00 -24.57
N ASP A 322 -33.70 39.89 -25.39
CA ASP A 322 -34.34 41.14 -24.92
C ASP A 322 -35.77 41.40 -25.46
N GLY A 323 -36.36 40.45 -26.19
CA GLY A 323 -37.65 40.61 -26.85
C GLY A 323 -38.81 39.82 -26.23
N VAL A 324 -39.99 40.43 -26.13
CA VAL A 324 -41.26 39.74 -25.82
C VAL A 324 -42.03 39.48 -27.11
N ALA A 325 -42.54 38.26 -27.27
CA ALA A 325 -43.13 37.78 -28.53
C ALA A 325 -44.67 37.79 -28.46
N VAL A 326 -45.31 38.60 -29.28
CA VAL A 326 -46.78 38.64 -29.44
C VAL A 326 -47.13 38.10 -30.82
N CYS A 327 -47.82 36.97 -30.89
CA CYS A 327 -48.13 36.29 -32.15
C CYS A 327 -49.61 36.42 -32.52
N LEU A 328 -49.87 36.89 -33.74
CA LEU A 328 -51.21 36.98 -34.32
C LEU A 328 -51.47 35.75 -35.20
N ALA A 329 -52.49 34.97 -34.90
CA ALA A 329 -52.90 33.85 -35.73
C ALA A 329 -53.45 34.34 -37.07
N GLY A 330 -52.82 33.97 -38.19
CA GLY A 330 -53.23 34.39 -39.52
C GLY A 330 -52.08 34.41 -40.52
N ASN A 331 -52.42 34.65 -41.79
CA ASN A 331 -51.47 34.88 -42.87
C ASN A 331 -51.64 36.29 -43.45
N PHE A 332 -50.82 37.23 -42.98
CA PHE A 332 -50.93 38.65 -43.34
C PHE A 332 -50.04 39.04 -44.53
N THR A 333 -49.88 38.10 -45.46
CA THR A 333 -49.12 38.30 -46.69
C THR A 333 -49.90 39.14 -47.71
N THR A 334 -51.23 39.04 -47.72
CA THR A 334 -52.11 39.69 -48.72
C THR A 334 -53.18 40.61 -48.12
N ALA A 335 -53.51 40.44 -46.84
CA ALA A 335 -54.45 41.29 -46.11
C ALA A 335 -53.94 41.51 -44.66
N PRO A 336 -54.19 42.66 -44.03
CA PRO A 336 -53.84 42.88 -42.62
C PRO A 336 -54.75 42.05 -41.68
N PRO A 337 -54.40 41.93 -40.39
CA PRO A 337 -55.32 41.44 -39.37
C PRO A 337 -56.59 42.29 -39.33
N ASP A 338 -57.71 41.69 -38.92
CA ASP A 338 -58.98 42.43 -38.79
C ASP A 338 -59.00 43.31 -37.52
N ASP A 339 -60.02 44.14 -37.40
CA ASP A 339 -60.10 45.12 -36.33
C ASP A 339 -60.17 44.50 -34.92
N VAL A 340 -60.81 43.34 -34.78
CA VAL A 340 -60.97 42.66 -33.49
C VAL A 340 -59.62 42.11 -33.03
N GLN A 341 -58.89 41.45 -33.93
CA GLN A 341 -57.54 40.96 -33.65
C GLN A 341 -56.54 42.10 -33.41
N MET A 342 -56.66 43.21 -34.14
CA MET A 342 -55.82 44.41 -33.95
C MET A 342 -56.08 45.11 -32.61
N GLU A 343 -57.33 45.11 -32.13
CA GLU A 343 -57.69 45.67 -30.82
C GLU A 343 -57.13 44.83 -29.68
N ALA A 344 -57.28 43.50 -29.76
CA ALA A 344 -56.69 42.57 -28.79
C ALA A 344 -55.15 42.68 -28.75
N ALA A 345 -54.52 42.84 -29.91
CA ALA A 345 -53.09 43.08 -30.02
C ALA A 345 -52.68 44.40 -29.37
N ALA A 346 -53.44 45.48 -29.63
CA ALA A 346 -53.16 46.79 -29.05
C ALA A 346 -53.27 46.78 -27.52
N GLN A 347 -54.31 46.15 -26.96
CA GLN A 347 -54.49 46.02 -25.50
C GLN A 347 -53.37 45.21 -24.85
N THR A 348 -52.99 44.08 -25.45
CA THR A 348 -51.89 43.23 -24.95
C THR A 348 -50.56 43.99 -24.97
N ILE A 349 -50.25 44.68 -26.09
CA ILE A 349 -48.99 45.41 -26.23
C ILE A 349 -48.97 46.64 -25.31
N ALA A 350 -50.07 47.38 -25.17
CA ALA A 350 -50.16 48.53 -24.27
C ALA A 350 -49.90 48.12 -22.81
N TRP A 351 -50.52 47.04 -22.35
CA TRP A 351 -50.28 46.48 -21.01
C TRP A 351 -48.82 46.05 -20.82
N LEU A 352 -48.21 45.42 -21.83
CA LEU A 352 -46.79 45.05 -21.78
C LEU A 352 -45.86 46.25 -21.75
N LEU A 353 -46.11 47.28 -22.55
CA LEU A 353 -45.28 48.49 -22.57
C LEU A 353 -45.32 49.23 -21.24
N ASP A 354 -46.52 49.37 -20.66
CA ASP A 354 -46.71 49.97 -19.33
C ASP A 354 -45.98 49.17 -18.25
N GLY A 355 -46.19 47.85 -18.18
CA GLY A 355 -45.56 46.97 -17.19
C GLY A 355 -44.04 46.85 -17.32
N LEU A 356 -43.49 47.03 -18.53
CA LEU A 356 -42.04 46.94 -18.79
C LEU A 356 -41.35 48.31 -18.82
N GLY A 357 -42.08 49.41 -18.67
CA GLY A 357 -41.55 50.77 -18.76
C GLY A 357 -41.00 51.12 -20.15
N LEU A 358 -41.63 50.61 -21.21
CA LEU A 358 -41.24 50.81 -22.60
C LEU A 358 -42.18 51.78 -23.31
N THR A 359 -41.68 52.48 -24.32
CA THR A 359 -42.51 53.35 -25.19
C THR A 359 -42.89 52.62 -26.48
N THR A 360 -43.80 53.22 -27.24
CA THR A 360 -44.28 52.68 -28.52
C THR A 360 -43.17 52.45 -29.56
N ASP A 361 -42.00 53.10 -29.42
CA ASP A 361 -40.79 52.85 -30.22
C ASP A 361 -40.25 51.43 -30.08
N ALA A 362 -40.60 50.73 -28.98
CA ALA A 362 -40.20 49.35 -28.71
C ALA A 362 -41.00 48.31 -29.52
N ILE A 363 -42.04 48.73 -30.26
CA ILE A 363 -42.88 47.85 -31.07
C ILE A 363 -42.22 47.61 -32.43
N ILE A 364 -41.84 46.36 -32.67
CA ILE A 364 -41.21 45.94 -33.93
C ILE A 364 -41.88 44.67 -34.46
N GLY A 365 -41.89 44.50 -35.77
CA GLY A 365 -42.21 43.21 -36.39
C GLY A 365 -40.97 42.35 -36.51
N ARG A 366 -41.13 41.02 -36.50
CA ARG A 366 -39.99 40.10 -36.67
C ARG A 366 -39.14 40.41 -37.92
N SER A 367 -39.75 40.81 -39.03
CA SER A 367 -39.09 41.15 -40.31
C SER A 367 -38.17 42.37 -40.22
N GLU A 368 -38.33 43.21 -39.20
CA GLU A 368 -37.45 44.37 -38.96
C GLU A 368 -36.11 43.96 -38.33
N VAL A 369 -36.03 42.76 -37.75
CA VAL A 369 -34.85 42.28 -37.00
C VAL A 369 -34.32 40.93 -37.47
N ASP A 370 -35.12 40.15 -38.20
CA ASP A 370 -34.74 38.83 -38.71
C ASP A 370 -35.03 38.77 -40.22
N ALA A 371 -34.13 39.35 -41.02
CA ALA A 371 -34.23 39.33 -42.49
C ALA A 371 -34.13 37.93 -43.10
N SER A 372 -33.72 36.93 -42.30
CA SER A 372 -33.61 35.54 -42.73
C SER A 372 -34.93 34.76 -42.64
N ASP A 373 -35.98 35.34 -42.05
CA ASP A 373 -37.28 34.70 -41.87
C ASP A 373 -38.03 34.54 -43.20
N PRO A 374 -38.17 33.31 -43.75
CA PRO A 374 -38.83 33.09 -45.03
C PRO A 374 -40.35 33.36 -44.98
N SER A 375 -40.94 33.42 -43.78
CA SER A 375 -42.36 33.75 -43.61
C SER A 375 -42.64 35.26 -43.73
N GLY A 376 -41.61 36.10 -43.68
CA GLY A 376 -41.76 37.56 -43.70
C GLY A 376 -42.59 38.09 -42.53
N SER A 377 -42.51 37.46 -41.35
CA SER A 377 -43.36 37.77 -40.21
C SER A 377 -43.24 39.22 -39.71
N PRO A 378 -44.32 39.91 -39.30
CA PRO A 378 -45.70 39.43 -39.17
C PRO A 378 -46.51 39.44 -40.48
N GLY A 379 -45.86 39.54 -41.64
CA GLY A 379 -46.48 39.44 -42.96
C GLY A 379 -46.08 40.61 -43.86
N ARG A 380 -46.22 40.47 -45.19
CA ARG A 380 -45.88 41.55 -46.14
C ARG A 380 -46.66 42.84 -45.90
N GLN A 381 -47.86 42.74 -45.31
CA GLN A 381 -48.70 43.91 -45.03
C GLN A 381 -48.20 44.77 -43.85
N TRP A 382 -47.15 44.35 -43.11
CA TRP A 382 -46.66 45.01 -41.89
C TRP A 382 -46.11 46.43 -42.15
N LEU A 383 -45.11 46.55 -43.05
CA LEU A 383 -44.49 47.82 -43.44
C LEU A 383 -44.88 48.30 -44.85
N SER A 384 -45.56 47.45 -45.63
CA SER A 384 -45.91 47.71 -47.03
C SER A 384 -47.35 47.29 -47.30
N GLY A 385 -47.96 47.73 -48.40
CA GLY A 385 -49.38 47.47 -48.65
C GLY A 385 -50.26 48.21 -47.64
N ALA A 386 -50.99 47.49 -46.79
CA ALA A 386 -51.81 48.08 -45.74
C ALA A 386 -51.00 48.78 -44.62
N ALA A 387 -49.70 48.49 -44.51
CA ALA A 387 -48.77 49.10 -43.55
C ALA A 387 -49.32 49.12 -42.10
N TYR A 388 -49.87 47.99 -41.64
CA TYR A 388 -50.69 47.95 -40.42
C TYR A 388 -49.89 48.16 -39.12
N LYS A 389 -48.56 48.30 -39.17
CA LYS A 389 -47.74 48.74 -38.02
C LYS A 389 -48.21 50.09 -37.48
N GLU A 390 -48.42 51.07 -38.36
CA GLU A 390 -48.80 52.43 -37.95
C GLU A 390 -50.18 52.47 -37.25
N PRO A 391 -51.25 51.85 -37.82
CA PRO A 391 -52.52 51.68 -37.11
C PRO A 391 -52.42 50.95 -35.77
N LEU A 392 -51.58 49.91 -35.66
CA LEU A 392 -51.40 49.18 -34.40
C LEU A 392 -50.76 50.07 -33.33
N VAL A 393 -49.66 50.74 -33.67
CA VAL A 393 -48.95 51.65 -32.76
C VAL A 393 -49.87 52.80 -32.31
N ALA A 394 -50.69 53.35 -33.21
CA ALA A 394 -51.65 54.40 -32.87
C ALA A 394 -52.71 53.92 -31.84
N ARG A 395 -53.22 52.69 -31.99
CA ARG A 395 -54.15 52.09 -31.00
C ARG A 395 -53.48 51.86 -29.65
N VAL A 396 -52.25 51.35 -29.65
CA VAL A 396 -51.47 51.15 -28.42
C VAL A 396 -51.27 52.48 -27.69
N GLN A 397 -50.84 53.54 -28.41
CA GLN A 397 -50.63 54.85 -27.81
C GLN A 397 -51.93 55.42 -27.22
N ALA A 398 -53.07 55.27 -27.91
CA ALA A 398 -54.36 55.73 -27.42
C ALA A 398 -54.78 55.03 -26.11
N ILE A 399 -54.46 53.75 -25.94
CA ILE A 399 -54.73 52.99 -24.72
C ILE A 399 -53.83 53.48 -23.57
N ILE A 400 -52.54 53.71 -23.84
CA ILE A 400 -51.59 54.25 -22.85
C ILE A 400 -52.00 55.66 -22.41
N ASP A 401 -52.36 56.53 -23.35
CA ASP A 401 -52.78 57.91 -23.06
C ASP A 401 -54.09 57.96 -22.23
N ALA A 402 -54.99 56.99 -22.41
CA ALA A 402 -56.22 56.88 -21.65
C ALA A 402 -56.01 56.42 -20.18
N ALA A 403 -54.84 55.87 -19.86
CA ALA A 403 -54.52 55.26 -18.57
C ALA A 403 -53.86 56.20 -17.55
N THR A 404 -53.89 57.54 -17.75
CA THR A 404 -53.18 58.49 -16.86
C THR A 404 -53.46 58.30 -15.36
N PRO A 405 -52.46 58.51 -14.50
CA PRO A 405 -52.35 57.85 -13.20
C PRO A 405 -52.92 58.69 -12.05
N ASP A 406 -53.72 58.07 -11.18
CA ASP A 406 -53.81 58.52 -9.79
C ASP A 406 -52.69 57.79 -9.03
N GLN A 407 -51.63 58.52 -8.68
CA GLN A 407 -50.50 57.99 -7.93
C GLN A 407 -50.94 57.80 -6.47
N ASP A 408 -51.44 56.62 -6.14
CA ASP A 408 -51.58 56.22 -4.74
C ASP A 408 -50.16 55.97 -4.16
N PRO A 409 -49.68 56.77 -3.21
CA PRO A 409 -48.36 56.59 -2.60
C PRO A 409 -48.17 55.20 -1.98
N GLN A 410 -49.27 54.54 -1.62
CA GLN A 410 -49.27 53.19 -1.07
C GLN A 410 -48.87 52.15 -2.13
N VAL A 411 -49.28 52.32 -3.38
CA VAL A 411 -48.91 51.43 -4.49
C VAL A 411 -47.45 51.61 -4.87
N GLU A 412 -46.94 52.84 -4.88
CA GLU A 412 -45.53 53.11 -5.22
C GLU A 412 -44.57 52.48 -4.19
N GLU A 413 -44.96 52.51 -2.92
CA GLU A 413 -44.22 51.87 -1.83
C GLU A 413 -44.25 50.33 -1.94
N LEU A 414 -45.40 49.75 -2.30
CA LEU A 414 -45.52 48.30 -2.52
C LEU A 414 -44.71 47.84 -3.74
N LEU A 415 -44.72 48.60 -4.84
CA LEU A 415 -43.90 48.31 -6.03
C LEU A 415 -42.39 48.45 -5.74
N ARG A 416 -42.00 49.44 -4.92
CA ARG A 416 -40.61 49.55 -4.44
C ARG A 416 -40.22 48.33 -3.62
N ARG A 417 -41.12 47.85 -2.75
CA ARG A 417 -40.88 46.67 -1.93
C ARG A 417 -40.74 45.40 -2.76
N ILE A 418 -41.58 45.20 -3.77
CA ILE A 418 -41.47 44.06 -4.69
C ILE A 418 -40.11 44.06 -5.39
N ARG A 419 -39.67 45.19 -5.96
CA ARG A 419 -38.36 45.29 -6.63
C ARG A 419 -37.18 44.97 -5.71
N GLU A 420 -37.24 45.37 -4.44
CA GLU A 420 -36.21 45.03 -3.44
C GLU A 420 -36.19 43.53 -3.14
N LEU A 421 -37.36 42.89 -3.06
CA LEU A 421 -37.48 41.46 -2.80
C LEU A 421 -37.02 40.63 -4.01
N GLU A 422 -37.40 41.03 -5.23
CA GLU A 422 -36.96 40.38 -6.47
C GLU A 422 -35.44 40.44 -6.65
N GLN A 423 -34.83 41.61 -6.40
CA GLN A 423 -33.37 41.73 -6.45
C GLN A 423 -32.70 40.85 -5.39
N ARG A 424 -33.29 40.75 -4.20
CA ARG A 424 -32.76 39.89 -3.14
C ARG A 424 -32.86 38.41 -3.50
N ILE A 425 -33.93 37.99 -4.17
CA ILE A 425 -34.08 36.63 -4.70
C ILE A 425 -33.01 36.34 -5.76
N ALA A 426 -32.79 37.27 -6.70
CA ALA A 426 -31.78 37.11 -7.75
C ALA A 426 -30.35 36.98 -7.20
N ASP A 427 -29.99 37.80 -6.20
CA ASP A 427 -28.68 37.73 -5.54
C ASP A 427 -28.49 36.37 -4.82
N LEU A 428 -29.52 35.88 -4.13
CA LEU A 428 -29.50 34.60 -3.42
C LEU A 428 -29.47 33.39 -4.38
N GLN A 429 -30.12 33.48 -5.54
CA GLN A 429 -30.06 32.44 -6.58
C GLN A 429 -28.67 32.36 -7.25
N ALA A 430 -28.02 33.51 -7.47
CA ALA A 430 -26.66 33.55 -7.99
C ALA A 430 -25.65 32.91 -7.02
N GLU A 431 -25.80 33.15 -5.72
CA GLU A 431 -24.97 32.54 -4.67
C GLU A 431 -25.19 31.01 -4.57
N ALA A 432 -26.44 30.54 -4.68
CA ALA A 432 -26.77 29.12 -4.63
C ALA A 432 -26.25 28.29 -5.85
N SER A 433 -26.01 28.94 -6.99
CA SER A 433 -25.57 28.27 -8.23
C SER A 433 -24.11 27.77 -8.21
N GLN A 434 -23.29 28.27 -7.28
CA GLN A 434 -21.86 27.89 -7.16
C GLN A 434 -21.63 26.63 -6.32
N VAL A 435 -22.62 26.24 -5.51
CA VAL A 435 -22.52 25.14 -4.51
C VAL A 435 -22.29 23.75 -5.14
N PRO A 436 -22.96 23.34 -6.23
CA PRO A 436 -22.79 21.99 -6.78
C PRO A 436 -21.39 21.70 -7.33
N ALA A 437 -20.72 22.71 -7.91
CA ALA A 437 -19.37 22.57 -8.47
C ALA A 437 -18.32 22.39 -7.36
N LEU A 438 -18.42 23.18 -6.28
CA LEU A 438 -17.55 23.07 -5.12
C LEU A 438 -17.73 21.74 -4.38
N THR A 439 -18.97 21.23 -4.27
CA THR A 439 -19.25 19.91 -3.69
C THR A 439 -18.59 18.78 -4.48
N ALA A 440 -18.62 18.84 -5.82
CA ALA A 440 -17.99 17.83 -6.68
C ALA A 440 -16.45 17.84 -6.55
N GLU A 441 -15.84 19.02 -6.46
CA GLU A 441 -14.40 19.18 -6.27
C GLU A 441 -13.93 18.63 -4.91
N VAL A 442 -14.69 18.87 -3.85
CA VAL A 442 -14.43 18.32 -2.50
C VAL A 442 -14.54 16.78 -2.49
N GLN A 443 -15.52 16.21 -3.18
CA GLN A 443 -15.66 14.74 -3.29
C GLN A 443 -14.49 14.11 -4.04
N ALA A 444 -14.01 14.75 -5.12
CA ALA A 444 -12.85 14.27 -5.87
C ALA A 444 -11.56 14.30 -5.03
N LEU A 445 -11.33 15.36 -4.26
CA LEU A 445 -10.18 15.47 -3.37
C LEU A 445 -10.24 14.45 -2.22
N ARG A 446 -11.42 14.19 -1.64
CA ARG A 446 -11.61 13.14 -0.62
C ARG A 446 -11.26 11.74 -1.14
N ALA A 447 -11.64 11.43 -2.38
CA ALA A 447 -11.34 10.14 -3.00
C ALA A 447 -9.82 9.93 -3.21
N GLU A 448 -9.09 10.98 -3.60
CA GLU A 448 -7.65 10.89 -3.80
C GLU A 448 -6.87 10.76 -2.48
N VAL A 449 -7.31 11.45 -1.41
CA VAL A 449 -6.72 11.29 -0.06
C VAL A 449 -6.88 9.86 0.45
N ALA A 450 -8.09 9.30 0.37
CA ALA A 450 -8.36 7.92 0.80
C ALA A 450 -7.51 6.89 0.03
N ARG A 451 -7.27 7.13 -1.26
CA ARG A 451 -6.41 6.28 -2.10
C ARG A 451 -4.96 6.31 -1.63
N LEU A 452 -4.42 7.49 -1.31
CA LEU A 452 -3.04 7.65 -0.86
C LEU A 452 -2.83 7.03 0.54
N GLU A 453 -3.80 7.16 1.45
CA GLU A 453 -3.75 6.53 2.77
C GLU A 453 -3.70 5.00 2.69
N ALA A 454 -4.52 4.40 1.83
CA ALA A 454 -4.53 2.96 1.61
C ALA A 454 -3.17 2.44 1.07
N GLN A 455 -2.55 3.19 0.16
CA GLN A 455 -1.24 2.83 -0.40
C GLN A 455 -0.12 2.84 0.66
N VAL A 456 -0.20 3.76 1.62
CA VAL A 456 0.78 3.90 2.70
C VAL A 456 0.63 2.80 3.73
N GLN A 457 -0.61 2.42 4.03
CA GLN A 457 -0.91 1.31 4.94
C GLN A 457 -0.38 -0.02 4.37
N ASP A 458 -0.58 -0.27 3.08
CA ASP A 458 -0.09 -1.46 2.38
C ASP A 458 1.45 -1.53 2.40
N LEU A 459 2.13 -0.44 2.05
CA LEU A 459 3.59 -0.36 2.10
C LEU A 459 4.15 -0.56 3.51
N THR A 460 3.47 -0.07 4.54
CA THR A 460 3.85 -0.26 5.94
C THR A 460 3.74 -1.73 6.36
N ALA A 461 2.66 -2.40 5.94
CA ALA A 461 2.48 -3.83 6.19
C ALA A 461 3.56 -4.68 5.50
N GLN A 462 3.88 -4.39 4.23
CA GLN A 462 4.93 -5.07 3.47
C GLN A 462 6.32 -4.89 4.11
N ASN A 463 6.65 -3.68 4.55
CA ASN A 463 7.93 -3.39 5.22
C ASN A 463 8.05 -4.14 6.57
N THR A 464 6.95 -4.26 7.30
CA THR A 464 6.88 -5.02 8.56
C THR A 464 7.07 -6.52 8.32
N GLN A 465 6.51 -7.06 7.23
CA GLN A 465 6.68 -8.46 6.85
C GLN A 465 8.13 -8.78 6.47
N LEU A 466 8.73 -7.96 5.60
CA LEU A 466 10.11 -8.16 5.15
C LEU A 466 11.13 -8.01 6.28
N ARG A 467 10.87 -7.15 7.26
CA ARG A 467 11.72 -7.03 8.45
C ARG A 467 11.69 -8.26 9.33
N ARG A 468 10.50 -8.84 9.55
CA ARG A 468 10.35 -10.12 10.27
C ARG A 468 11.06 -11.26 9.54
N GLU A 469 11.02 -11.26 8.22
CA GLU A 469 11.74 -12.24 7.40
C GLU A 469 13.26 -12.05 7.49
N ASN A 470 13.74 -10.80 7.51
CA ASN A 470 15.16 -10.49 7.67
C ASN A 470 15.67 -10.81 9.08
N ASP A 471 14.87 -10.56 10.13
CA ASP A 471 15.15 -10.97 11.50
C ASP A 471 15.26 -12.49 11.61
N ARG A 472 14.31 -13.23 11.00
CA ARG A 472 14.32 -14.69 10.94
C ARG A 472 15.52 -15.24 10.16
N LEU A 473 15.83 -14.66 9.00
CA LEU A 473 16.98 -15.06 8.19
C LEU A 473 18.30 -14.75 8.91
N THR A 474 18.36 -13.64 9.64
CA THR A 474 19.52 -13.29 10.47
C THR A 474 19.65 -14.24 11.65
N GLU A 475 18.57 -14.61 12.31
CA GLU A 475 18.57 -15.63 13.37
C GLU A 475 19.01 -17.00 12.84
N LEU A 476 18.56 -17.39 11.64
CA LEU A 476 19.00 -18.61 10.95
C LEU A 476 20.49 -18.55 10.56
N LEU A 477 20.98 -17.40 10.06
CA LEU A 477 22.39 -17.18 9.74
C LEU A 477 23.26 -17.16 11.00
N GLN A 478 22.76 -16.63 12.11
CA GLN A 478 23.45 -16.60 13.41
C GLN A 478 23.47 -17.98 14.08
N ASN A 479 22.40 -18.77 13.95
CA ASN A 479 22.33 -20.14 14.46
C ASN A 479 23.22 -21.11 13.67
N ASN A 480 23.50 -20.81 12.39
CA ASN A 480 24.47 -21.55 11.57
C ASN A 480 25.93 -21.13 11.78
N GLN A 481 26.22 -19.98 12.42
CA GLN A 481 27.57 -19.64 12.85
C GLN A 481 27.85 -20.27 14.21
N GLY A 482 28.33 -21.53 14.20
CA GLY A 482 28.61 -22.37 15.37
C GLY A 482 29.59 -21.78 16.41
N GLY A 483 29.14 -20.81 17.18
CA GLY A 483 29.81 -20.28 18.36
C GLY A 483 28.81 -19.96 19.44
N GLY A 484 28.64 -20.87 20.41
CA GLY A 484 27.82 -20.61 21.59
C GLY A 484 28.27 -19.33 22.30
N GLY A 485 27.37 -18.34 22.38
CA GLY A 485 27.58 -17.08 23.09
C GLY A 485 26.63 -15.98 22.62
N VAL A 486 26.44 -14.94 23.43
CA VAL A 486 25.60 -13.78 23.09
C VAL A 486 26.07 -13.14 21.78
N THR A 487 25.22 -13.10 20.76
CA THR A 487 25.49 -12.56 19.40
C THR A 487 24.99 -11.12 19.27
N GLN A 488 25.53 -10.38 18.28
CA GLN A 488 25.04 -9.03 17.96
C GLN A 488 23.63 -9.10 17.39
N PRO A 489 22.64 -8.38 17.95
CA PRO A 489 21.30 -8.37 17.36
C PRO A 489 21.27 -7.58 16.05
N LEU A 490 20.32 -7.90 15.16
CA LEU A 490 20.07 -7.07 13.99
C LEU A 490 19.67 -5.66 14.41
N MET A 491 20.23 -4.66 13.73
CA MET A 491 19.95 -3.26 14.00
C MET A 491 19.99 -2.44 12.72
N VAL A 492 19.15 -1.40 12.68
CA VAL A 492 19.15 -0.41 11.59
C VAL A 492 20.23 0.62 11.89
N ASP A 493 21.24 0.75 11.02
CA ASP A 493 22.22 1.82 11.11
C ASP A 493 21.65 3.13 10.56
N LEU A 494 21.46 4.10 11.46
CA LEU A 494 20.98 5.44 11.16
C LEU A 494 22.01 6.52 11.50
N VAL A 495 23.24 6.16 11.85
CA VAL A 495 24.26 7.08 12.39
C VAL A 495 24.52 8.27 11.44
N ASP A 496 24.56 8.00 10.14
CA ASP A 496 24.89 9.01 9.12
C ASP A 496 23.68 9.56 8.37
N SER A 497 22.47 8.99 8.57
CA SER A 497 21.23 9.43 7.92
C SER A 497 20.41 10.41 8.77
N LEU A 498 20.70 10.51 10.07
CA LEU A 498 19.95 11.36 11.00
C LEU A 498 20.38 12.84 10.90
N PRO A 499 19.44 13.77 11.16
CA PRO A 499 19.72 15.20 11.27
C PRO A 499 20.89 15.50 12.20
N LYS A 500 21.78 16.39 11.76
CA LYS A 500 22.88 16.97 12.55
C LYS A 500 22.74 18.49 12.50
N HIS A 501 23.11 19.17 13.58
CA HIS A 501 23.01 20.63 13.61
C HIS A 501 23.99 21.26 12.61
N PRO A 502 23.58 22.24 11.80
CA PRO A 502 24.43 22.78 10.73
C PRO A 502 25.66 23.54 11.24
N THR A 503 25.60 24.12 12.45
CA THR A 503 26.62 25.03 12.97
C THR A 503 27.21 24.65 14.33
N LEU A 504 26.63 23.68 15.04
CA LEU A 504 27.18 23.27 16.35
C LEU A 504 28.34 22.29 16.11
N PRO A 505 29.40 22.34 16.93
CA PRO A 505 30.48 21.37 16.82
C PRO A 505 29.95 19.95 17.02
N PRO A 506 30.43 18.94 16.26
CA PRO A 506 29.99 17.57 16.43
C PRO A 506 30.30 17.05 17.84
N TYR A 507 29.62 15.97 18.23
CA TYR A 507 29.98 15.26 19.45
C TYR A 507 31.44 14.84 19.44
N GLN A 508 32.10 14.98 20.58
CA GLN A 508 33.46 14.50 20.77
C GLN A 508 33.44 12.98 21.00
N ASN A 509 34.56 12.32 20.73
CA ASN A 509 34.75 10.95 21.20
C ASN A 509 34.89 10.94 22.73
N ARG A 510 34.38 9.87 23.35
CA ARG A 510 34.57 9.63 24.78
C ARG A 510 36.04 9.37 25.09
N THR A 511 36.46 9.78 26.28
CA THR A 511 37.83 9.53 26.77
C THR A 511 37.91 8.34 27.72
N ALA A 512 36.77 7.89 28.26
CA ALA A 512 36.69 6.72 29.12
C ALA A 512 36.15 5.51 28.36
N ARG A 513 36.56 4.31 28.79
CA ARG A 513 35.97 3.06 28.28
C ARG A 513 34.49 2.98 28.68
N VAL A 514 33.70 2.29 27.87
CA VAL A 514 32.32 1.96 28.23
C VAL A 514 32.33 1.07 29.48
N ALA A 515 31.64 1.50 30.53
CA ALA A 515 31.59 0.81 31.81
C ALA A 515 30.15 0.50 32.26
N ARG A 516 29.13 1.08 31.60
CA ARG A 516 27.72 0.91 31.94
C ARG A 516 26.80 1.18 30.73
N VAL A 517 25.58 0.67 30.81
CA VAL A 517 24.49 1.05 29.91
C VAL A 517 23.47 1.85 30.72
N VAL A 518 23.08 3.01 30.20
CA VAL A 518 22.00 3.84 30.77
C VAL A 518 20.75 3.64 29.93
N VAL A 519 19.70 3.11 30.54
CA VAL A 519 18.39 2.89 29.93
C VAL A 519 17.55 4.16 30.06
N HIS A 520 16.96 4.56 28.95
CA HIS A 520 16.12 5.73 28.80
C HIS A 520 14.76 5.37 28.23
N HIS A 521 13.80 6.27 28.45
CA HIS A 521 12.65 6.40 27.59
C HIS A 521 12.76 7.71 26.81
N THR A 522 11.97 7.86 25.75
CA THR A 522 11.91 9.12 25.01
C THR A 522 10.95 10.12 25.62
N ASP A 523 10.05 9.66 26.51
CA ASP A 523 8.92 10.43 27.05
C ASP A 523 7.97 10.96 25.97
N THR A 524 7.82 10.18 24.88
CA THR A 524 6.98 10.49 23.72
C THR A 524 5.85 9.47 23.57
N PRO A 525 4.81 9.79 22.78
CA PRO A 525 3.88 8.79 22.25
C PRO A 525 4.62 7.63 21.54
N PRO A 526 4.03 6.41 21.53
CA PRO A 526 4.66 5.22 20.95
C PRO A 526 4.84 5.31 19.42
N ASN A 527 4.05 6.12 18.72
CA ASN A 527 4.14 6.30 17.27
C ASN A 527 5.23 7.27 16.80
N PHE A 528 6.05 7.82 17.71
CA PHE A 528 7.17 8.68 17.33
C PHE A 528 8.26 7.90 16.59
N THR A 529 8.92 8.57 15.64
CA THR A 529 10.02 8.01 14.86
C THR A 529 11.39 8.43 15.43
N VAL A 530 12.43 7.66 15.11
CA VAL A 530 13.82 8.01 15.46
C VAL A 530 14.23 9.37 14.89
N ARG A 531 13.76 9.70 13.67
CA ARG A 531 14.06 10.99 13.04
C ARG A 531 13.41 12.16 13.77
N GLN A 532 12.16 12.04 14.19
CA GLN A 532 11.50 13.07 15.03
C GLN A 532 12.25 13.30 16.35
N ILE A 533 12.75 12.23 16.98
CA ILE A 533 13.58 12.34 18.20
C ILE A 533 14.91 13.04 17.89
N ALA A 534 15.57 12.71 16.78
CA ALA A 534 16.78 13.39 16.34
C ALA A 534 16.53 14.87 16.04
N ASP A 535 15.47 15.20 15.31
CA ASP A 535 15.07 16.56 14.97
C ASP A 535 14.78 17.39 16.23
N TYR A 536 14.10 16.83 17.22
CA TYR A 536 13.87 17.51 18.50
C TYR A 536 15.18 17.75 19.28
N HIS A 537 16.11 16.78 19.29
CA HIS A 537 17.42 17.00 19.90
C HIS A 537 18.19 18.11 19.19
N VAL A 538 18.22 18.08 17.86
CA VAL A 538 18.95 19.05 17.05
C VAL A 538 18.35 20.44 17.16
N ASN A 539 17.04 20.59 16.93
CA ASN A 539 16.40 21.88 16.72
C ASN A 539 15.62 22.41 17.92
N GLY A 540 15.21 21.54 18.85
CA GLY A 540 14.32 21.94 19.95
C GLY A 540 14.97 22.94 20.91
N GLU A 541 14.20 23.88 21.41
CA GLU A 541 14.59 24.71 22.55
C GLU A 541 13.43 24.77 23.54
N ARG A 542 13.74 24.75 24.84
CA ARG A 542 12.73 24.97 25.89
C ARG A 542 13.24 25.99 26.88
N ARG A 543 12.35 26.88 27.30
CA ARG A 543 12.60 27.87 28.36
C ARG A 543 11.68 27.61 29.54
N ASP A 544 12.14 27.90 30.75
CA ASP A 544 11.29 27.88 31.94
C ASP A 544 10.32 29.07 31.97
N ALA A 545 9.46 29.12 32.99
CA ALA A 545 8.50 30.22 33.18
C ALA A 545 9.16 31.59 33.37
N ASN A 546 10.46 31.63 33.68
CA ASN A 546 11.25 32.85 33.85
C ASN A 546 12.04 33.21 32.58
N GLY A 547 11.87 32.47 31.48
CA GLY A 547 12.54 32.69 30.20
C GLY A 547 13.95 32.11 30.09
N ASN A 548 14.44 31.40 31.10
CA ASN A 548 15.77 30.78 31.07
C ASN A 548 15.76 29.52 30.21
N LEU A 549 16.78 29.33 29.38
CA LEU A 549 16.91 28.13 28.54
C LEU A 549 17.13 26.89 29.41
N VAL A 550 16.19 25.94 29.38
CA VAL A 550 16.23 24.65 30.09
C VAL A 550 16.50 23.47 29.17
N LYS A 551 16.34 23.63 27.85
CA LYS A 551 16.82 22.68 26.82
C LYS A 551 17.39 23.49 25.66
N ALA A 552 18.65 23.27 25.33
CA ALA A 552 19.32 23.86 24.18
C ALA A 552 19.32 22.92 22.96
N GLN A 553 19.61 23.45 21.78
CA GLN A 553 19.92 22.70 20.58
C GLN A 553 21.18 21.84 20.76
N TRP A 554 21.20 20.64 20.17
CA TRP A 554 22.31 19.69 20.28
C TRP A 554 22.93 19.38 18.91
N PRO A 555 24.20 18.94 18.85
CA PRO A 555 24.85 18.56 17.58
C PRO A 555 24.16 17.45 16.79
N GLY A 556 23.40 16.57 17.47
CA GLY A 556 22.72 15.42 16.91
C GLY A 556 21.87 14.70 17.95
N ILE A 557 21.31 13.54 17.60
CA ILE A 557 20.56 12.69 18.54
C ILE A 557 21.42 12.30 19.76
N GLY A 558 20.81 12.35 20.96
CA GLY A 558 21.52 12.13 22.22
C GLY A 558 21.78 10.67 22.59
N TYR A 559 21.07 9.71 22.00
CA TYR A 559 21.16 8.29 22.35
C TYR A 559 22.10 7.53 21.39
N HIS A 560 22.58 6.36 21.83
CA HIS A 560 23.36 5.47 20.96
C HIS A 560 22.47 4.49 20.24
N TYR A 561 21.47 3.97 20.95
CA TYR A 561 20.49 3.06 20.41
C TYR A 561 19.08 3.54 20.76
N VAL A 562 18.16 3.45 19.81
CA VAL A 562 16.74 3.76 20.00
C VAL A 562 15.87 2.57 19.59
N LEU A 563 14.96 2.13 20.47
CA LEU A 563 14.07 1.00 20.22
C LEU A 563 12.63 1.43 19.96
N LEU A 564 12.07 1.01 18.83
CA LEU A 564 10.65 1.21 18.48
C LEU A 564 9.74 0.24 19.28
N PRO A 565 8.43 0.51 19.41
CA PRO A 565 7.48 -0.37 20.11
C PRO A 565 7.40 -1.81 19.59
N ASP A 566 7.76 -2.05 18.33
CA ASP A 566 7.81 -3.38 17.72
C ASP A 566 9.11 -4.16 18.05
N GLY A 567 10.05 -3.55 18.78
CA GLY A 567 11.33 -4.16 19.12
C GLY A 567 12.48 -3.86 18.15
N THR A 568 12.27 -3.06 17.09
CA THR A 568 13.33 -2.66 16.16
C THR A 568 14.42 -1.86 16.87
N ILE A 569 15.67 -2.32 16.78
CA ILE A 569 16.85 -1.63 17.33
C ILE A 569 17.42 -0.71 16.25
N ASN A 570 17.55 0.59 16.56
CA ASN A 570 18.19 1.55 15.67
C ASN A 570 19.49 2.02 16.30
N GLN A 571 20.62 1.82 15.62
CA GLN A 571 21.88 2.44 15.99
C GLN A 571 21.90 3.87 15.47
N THR A 572 22.09 4.81 16.38
CA THR A 572 21.92 6.26 16.13
C THR A 572 23.18 7.06 16.43
N GLN A 573 24.11 6.49 17.20
CA GLN A 573 25.47 6.98 17.38
C GLN A 573 26.47 5.83 17.41
N ARG A 574 27.73 6.12 17.09
CA ARG A 574 28.84 5.16 17.24
C ARG A 574 29.15 4.94 18.73
N PRO A 575 29.59 3.74 19.16
CA PRO A 575 29.91 3.45 20.56
C PRO A 575 31.01 4.33 21.14
N GLU A 576 31.89 4.91 20.32
CA GLU A 576 32.94 5.85 20.74
C GLU A 576 32.43 7.29 20.95
N THR A 577 31.27 7.65 20.39
CA THR A 577 30.72 9.00 20.49
C THR A 577 30.32 9.30 21.94
N ARG A 578 30.72 10.46 22.48
CA ARG A 578 30.21 10.97 23.76
C ARG A 578 28.96 11.83 23.49
N SER A 579 27.83 11.17 23.28
CA SER A 579 26.54 11.86 23.04
C SER A 579 25.96 12.44 24.34
N TYR A 580 24.92 13.27 24.24
CA TYR A 580 24.28 13.92 25.38
C TYR A 580 23.03 13.17 25.83
N HIS A 581 23.13 12.19 26.74
CA HIS A 581 21.95 11.46 27.26
C HIS A 581 21.82 11.45 28.78
N ALA A 582 22.92 11.46 29.53
CA ALA A 582 22.96 11.25 30.99
C ALA A 582 24.03 12.11 31.70
N GLY A 583 24.24 13.34 31.24
CA GLY A 583 25.14 14.31 31.89
C GLY A 583 26.57 13.80 32.13
N ASN A 584 26.96 13.67 33.39
CA ASN A 584 28.30 13.19 33.77
C ASN A 584 28.56 11.74 33.33
N ALA A 585 27.52 10.92 33.18
CA ALA A 585 27.66 9.53 32.75
C ALA A 585 27.90 9.38 31.24
N ASN A 586 27.77 10.45 30.44
CA ASN A 586 27.97 10.40 28.99
C ASN A 586 29.35 9.84 28.57
N ASN A 587 30.38 10.08 29.38
CA ASN A 587 31.75 9.71 29.02
C ASN A 587 32.07 8.22 29.20
N ASP A 588 31.33 7.50 30.04
CA ASP A 588 31.59 6.09 30.34
C ASP A 588 30.39 5.17 30.07
N SER A 589 29.38 5.65 29.35
CA SER A 589 28.15 4.89 29.14
C SER A 589 27.62 4.88 27.72
N ILE A 590 26.79 3.89 27.43
CA ILE A 590 25.99 3.79 26.21
C ILE A 590 24.54 4.06 26.59
N GLY A 591 23.92 5.04 25.93
CA GLY A 591 22.51 5.39 26.10
C GLY A 591 21.62 4.54 25.20
N VAL A 592 20.75 3.72 25.80
CA VAL A 592 19.74 2.90 25.11
C VAL A 592 18.37 3.47 25.46
N SER A 593 17.66 4.03 24.48
CA SER A 593 16.37 4.70 24.69
C SER A 593 15.23 3.94 24.04
N LEU A 594 14.14 3.73 24.77
CA LEU A 594 12.94 3.06 24.26
C LEU A 594 11.88 4.13 23.93
N ILE A 595 11.31 4.08 22.73
CA ILE A 595 10.24 5.01 22.34
C ILE A 595 9.00 4.70 23.20
N GLY A 596 8.58 5.70 23.96
CA GLY A 596 7.44 5.60 24.87
C GLY A 596 7.58 6.49 26.09
N ARG A 597 6.50 6.58 26.87
CA ARG A 597 6.43 7.37 28.11
C ARG A 597 6.62 6.53 29.37
N PHE A 598 6.10 5.31 29.47
CA PHE A 598 6.29 4.41 30.62
C PHE A 598 6.10 5.08 32.00
N MET A 599 5.07 5.92 32.10
CA MET A 599 4.64 6.58 33.34
C MET A 599 3.23 6.12 33.69
N ARG A 600 2.83 6.15 34.97
CA ARG A 600 1.42 5.92 35.35
C ARG A 600 0.47 7.03 34.95
N ARG A 601 0.98 8.27 34.82
CA ARG A 601 0.18 9.47 34.54
C ARG A 601 0.87 10.38 33.54
N ASN A 602 0.08 11.08 32.74
CA ASN A 602 0.53 12.18 31.90
C ASN A 602 0.87 13.41 32.76
N TRP A 603 1.55 14.39 32.14
CA TRP A 603 1.93 15.65 32.81
C TRP A 603 0.73 16.44 33.35
N ASN A 604 -0.43 16.36 32.68
CA ASN A 604 -1.69 16.96 33.12
C ASN A 604 -2.40 16.15 34.24
N GLY A 605 -1.79 15.08 34.75
CA GLY A 605 -2.32 14.24 35.82
C GLY A 605 -3.26 13.12 35.37
N THR A 606 -3.66 13.05 34.09
CA THR A 606 -4.54 11.97 33.59
C THR A 606 -3.82 10.61 33.64
N PRO A 607 -4.50 9.51 34.00
CA PRO A 607 -3.89 8.18 33.98
C PRO A 607 -3.51 7.76 32.56
N ILE A 608 -2.38 7.08 32.41
CA ILE A 608 -1.95 6.43 31.17
C ILE A 608 -2.51 5.00 31.14
N PRO A 609 -3.01 4.50 29.99
CA PRO A 609 -3.47 3.12 29.86
C PRO A 609 -2.42 2.11 30.34
N THR A 610 -2.84 1.10 31.10
CA THR A 610 -1.95 0.18 31.82
C THR A 610 -0.95 -0.53 30.90
N ASP A 611 -1.36 -0.84 29.68
CA ASP A 611 -0.57 -1.44 28.60
C ASP A 611 0.49 -0.51 27.99
N GLN A 612 0.42 0.80 28.26
CA GLN A 612 1.40 1.81 27.83
C GLN A 612 2.30 2.31 28.96
N GLN A 613 2.07 1.84 30.19
CA GLN A 613 2.87 2.24 31.36
C GLN A 613 4.23 1.50 31.44
N LEU A 614 4.43 0.46 30.63
CA LEU A 614 5.65 -0.35 30.54
C LEU A 614 6.07 -0.50 29.07
N PRO A 615 7.35 -0.81 28.79
CA PRO A 615 7.77 -1.21 27.45
C PRO A 615 7.03 -2.45 26.96
N THR A 616 6.81 -2.54 25.65
CA THR A 616 6.18 -3.72 25.04
C THR A 616 7.05 -4.98 25.25
N PRO A 617 6.46 -6.19 25.20
CA PRO A 617 7.25 -7.42 25.25
C PRO A 617 8.39 -7.46 24.23
N GLN A 618 8.12 -7.02 22.99
CA GLN A 618 9.10 -6.97 21.91
C GLN A 618 10.22 -5.97 22.22
N GLN A 619 9.90 -4.77 22.74
CA GLN A 619 10.88 -3.81 23.22
C GLN A 619 11.75 -4.40 24.32
N MET A 620 11.15 -5.09 25.31
CA MET A 620 11.88 -5.71 26.41
C MET A 620 12.85 -6.78 25.93
N ASP A 621 12.41 -7.66 25.03
CA ASP A 621 13.23 -8.76 24.51
C ASP A 621 14.39 -8.25 23.66
N SER A 622 14.13 -7.30 22.76
CA SER A 622 15.17 -6.69 21.93
C SER A 622 16.14 -5.85 22.76
N THR A 623 15.65 -5.12 23.76
CA THR A 623 16.52 -4.41 24.71
C THR A 623 17.41 -5.39 25.47
N ALA A 624 16.87 -6.52 25.93
CA ALA A 624 17.65 -7.52 26.64
C ALA A 624 18.75 -8.13 25.77
N ARG A 625 18.44 -8.48 24.50
CA ARG A 625 19.43 -8.97 23.52
C ARG A 625 20.53 -7.94 23.24
N LEU A 626 20.13 -6.70 22.97
CA LEU A 626 21.07 -5.59 22.75
C LEU A 626 21.99 -5.38 23.94
N ILE A 627 21.44 -5.32 25.15
CA ILE A 627 22.24 -5.08 26.35
C ILE A 627 23.15 -6.27 26.64
N ALA A 628 22.69 -7.50 26.49
CA ALA A 628 23.53 -8.68 26.65
C ALA A 628 24.73 -8.64 25.69
N TRP A 629 24.50 -8.26 24.42
CA TRP A 629 25.58 -8.11 23.44
C TRP A 629 26.52 -6.96 23.81
N LEU A 630 26.00 -5.78 24.17
CA LEU A 630 26.82 -4.64 24.62
C LEU A 630 27.65 -4.98 25.85
N MET A 631 27.12 -5.80 26.76
CA MET A 631 27.85 -6.27 27.93
C MET A 631 29.02 -7.16 27.53
N LYS A 632 28.84 -8.05 26.55
CA LYS A 632 29.92 -8.86 25.99
C LYS A 632 30.95 -7.98 25.27
N GLU A 633 30.49 -7.14 24.35
CA GLU A 633 31.33 -6.29 23.48
C GLU A 633 32.22 -5.33 24.28
N HIS A 634 31.68 -4.75 25.34
CA HIS A 634 32.41 -3.79 26.17
C HIS A 634 32.97 -4.38 27.48
N GLY A 635 32.89 -5.70 27.68
CA GLY A 635 33.41 -6.36 28.87
C GLY A 635 32.72 -5.95 30.18
N ILE A 636 31.43 -5.60 30.13
CA ILE A 636 30.62 -5.26 31.31
C ILE A 636 30.13 -6.57 31.94
N THR A 637 30.73 -6.96 33.07
CA THR A 637 30.44 -8.26 33.70
C THR A 637 29.26 -8.23 34.65
N ALA A 638 29.07 -7.13 35.37
CA ALA A 638 28.07 -7.00 36.43
C ALA A 638 26.75 -6.42 35.89
N ILE A 639 25.64 -7.15 36.08
CA ILE A 639 24.28 -6.71 35.71
C ILE A 639 23.87 -5.40 36.42
N THR A 640 24.48 -5.11 37.58
CA THR A 640 24.30 -3.85 38.32
C THR A 640 24.82 -2.61 37.58
N LYS A 641 25.56 -2.78 36.48
CA LYS A 641 25.97 -1.70 35.57
C LYS A 641 24.93 -1.38 34.49
N ILE A 642 23.77 -2.04 34.51
CA ILE A 642 22.62 -1.69 33.69
C ILE A 642 21.66 -0.87 34.55
N VAL A 643 21.68 0.45 34.34
CA VAL A 643 21.02 1.44 35.20
C VAL A 643 20.03 2.29 34.40
N GLY A 644 19.00 2.81 35.06
CA GLY A 644 18.10 3.80 34.46
C GLY A 644 18.69 5.21 34.57
N HIS A 645 18.27 6.13 33.71
CA HIS A 645 18.73 7.53 33.76
C HIS A 645 18.55 8.18 35.16
N LYS A 646 17.44 7.87 35.86
CA LYS A 646 17.16 8.32 37.23
C LYS A 646 18.16 7.87 38.28
N GLU A 647 18.96 6.85 37.99
CA GLU A 647 20.01 6.36 38.90
C GLU A 647 21.33 7.12 38.73
N VAL A 648 21.44 7.98 37.71
CA VAL A 648 22.65 8.78 37.42
C VAL A 648 22.36 10.27 37.29
N SER A 649 21.10 10.70 37.33
CA SER A 649 20.65 12.10 37.25
C SER A 649 19.28 12.26 37.91
N ASP A 650 18.93 13.49 38.30
CA ASP A 650 17.61 13.80 38.86
C ASP A 650 16.55 13.88 37.76
N THR A 651 15.84 12.78 37.53
CA THR A 651 14.84 12.64 36.46
C THR A 651 13.88 11.49 36.76
N ALA A 652 12.69 11.51 36.14
CA ALA A 652 11.77 10.38 36.18
C ALA A 652 12.13 9.25 35.18
N CYS A 653 12.98 9.54 34.19
CA CYS A 653 13.40 8.60 33.15
C CYS A 653 14.13 7.38 33.75
N PRO A 654 13.88 6.13 33.30
CA PRO A 654 13.09 5.74 32.14
C PRO A 654 11.60 5.46 32.43
N GLY A 655 11.08 5.94 33.54
CA GLY A 655 9.69 5.74 33.95
C GLY A 655 9.52 5.65 35.46
N ASP A 656 8.33 5.98 35.96
CA ASP A 656 8.02 5.95 37.39
C ASP A 656 7.89 4.52 37.98
N GLN A 657 7.93 3.50 37.11
CA GLN A 657 7.89 2.08 37.47
C GLN A 657 9.24 1.35 37.27
N TRP A 658 10.34 2.09 37.06
CA TRP A 658 11.66 1.49 36.86
C TRP A 658 12.17 0.71 38.08
N LEU A 659 12.11 1.32 39.27
CA LEU A 659 12.52 0.71 40.56
C LEU A 659 11.35 0.26 41.43
N ASP A 660 10.16 0.82 41.20
CA ASP A 660 8.97 0.66 42.03
C ASP A 660 7.82 0.07 41.22
N GLY A 661 6.76 -0.40 41.88
CA GLY A 661 5.59 -0.99 41.20
C GLY A 661 5.98 -2.24 40.40
N ALA A 662 5.80 -2.20 39.08
CA ALA A 662 6.16 -3.29 38.18
C ALA A 662 7.67 -3.62 38.18
N ASN A 663 8.53 -2.68 38.64
CA ASN A 663 9.99 -2.85 38.73
C ASN A 663 10.57 -3.48 37.45
N TRP A 664 10.34 -2.80 36.33
CA TRP A 664 10.72 -3.36 35.04
C TRP A 664 12.25 -3.40 34.84
N LYS A 665 13.04 -2.76 35.71
CA LYS A 665 14.48 -3.02 35.84
C LYS A 665 14.76 -4.49 36.15
N GLN A 666 14.09 -5.05 37.16
CA GLN A 666 14.30 -6.44 37.55
C GLN A 666 13.84 -7.40 36.45
N LEU A 667 12.74 -7.09 35.77
CA LEU A 667 12.27 -7.86 34.61
C LEU A 667 13.30 -7.86 33.47
N LEU A 668 13.86 -6.69 33.16
CA LEU A 668 14.90 -6.55 32.14
C LEU A 668 16.19 -7.28 32.53
N HIS A 669 16.64 -7.13 33.79
CA HIS A 669 17.81 -7.84 34.32
C HIS A 669 17.64 -9.36 34.21
N GLY A 670 16.46 -9.88 34.56
CA GLY A 670 16.14 -11.31 34.41
C GLY A 670 16.25 -11.80 32.97
N LYS A 671 15.72 -11.03 32.00
CA LYS A 671 15.83 -11.35 30.57
C LYS A 671 17.28 -11.31 30.08
N ILE A 672 18.06 -10.31 30.48
CA ILE A 672 19.48 -10.19 30.11
C ILE A 672 20.27 -11.38 30.66
N GLU A 673 20.11 -11.73 31.93
CA GLU A 673 20.80 -12.86 32.54
C GLU A 673 20.38 -14.20 31.91
N ALA A 674 19.11 -14.38 31.58
CA ALA A 674 18.65 -15.56 30.85
C ALA A 674 19.38 -15.71 29.50
N ILE A 675 19.55 -14.61 28.75
CA ILE A 675 20.30 -14.62 27.48
C ILE A 675 21.79 -14.91 27.70
N ARG A 676 22.40 -14.32 28.73
CA ARG A 676 23.82 -14.51 29.06
C ARG A 676 24.15 -15.93 29.53
N GLN A 677 23.19 -16.60 30.15
CA GLN A 677 23.34 -17.94 30.73
C GLN A 677 22.79 -19.06 29.83
N ALA A 678 22.11 -18.72 28.74
CA ALA A 678 21.50 -19.69 27.84
C ALA A 678 22.55 -20.61 27.19
N PRO A 679 22.40 -21.95 27.29
CA PRO A 679 23.22 -22.89 26.52
C PRO A 679 22.90 -22.76 25.02
N ALA A 680 23.89 -22.98 24.16
CA ALA A 680 23.70 -22.94 22.71
C ALA A 680 22.67 -23.99 22.25
N ARG A 681 21.68 -23.59 21.44
CA ARG A 681 20.65 -24.47 20.88
C ARG A 681 20.68 -24.45 19.36
N PRO A 682 21.56 -25.24 18.73
CA PRO A 682 21.74 -25.20 17.28
C PRO A 682 20.55 -25.75 16.48
N ILE A 683 19.58 -26.40 17.12
CA ILE A 683 18.42 -27.01 16.45
C ILE A 683 17.22 -26.07 16.60
N GLN A 684 16.60 -25.66 15.49
CA GLN A 684 15.42 -24.79 15.56
C GLN A 684 14.15 -25.56 15.94
N LEU A 685 13.90 -26.67 15.24
CA LEU A 685 12.71 -27.50 15.43
C LEU A 685 13.13 -28.96 15.48
N MET A 686 12.68 -29.66 16.51
CA MET A 686 12.90 -31.08 16.67
C MET A 686 11.60 -31.84 16.90
N LEU A 687 11.43 -32.93 16.17
CA LEU A 687 10.36 -33.89 16.34
C LEU A 687 10.88 -35.06 17.18
N MET A 688 10.24 -35.31 18.32
CA MET A 688 10.68 -36.28 19.32
C MET A 688 9.71 -37.46 19.37
N PHE A 689 10.27 -38.65 19.18
CA PHE A 689 9.59 -39.93 19.25
C PHE A 689 10.06 -40.71 20.48
N TRP A 690 9.30 -41.73 20.85
CA TRP A 690 9.68 -42.63 21.93
C TRP A 690 10.42 -43.87 21.42
N GLN A 691 11.33 -44.39 22.25
CA GLN A 691 11.98 -45.67 22.08
C GLN A 691 12.25 -46.31 23.44
N HIS A 692 11.83 -47.56 23.61
CA HIS A 692 12.01 -48.37 24.81
C HIS A 692 12.61 -49.73 24.42
N GLY A 693 13.94 -49.85 24.53
CA GLY A 693 14.67 -51.05 24.06
C GLY A 693 14.52 -51.26 22.56
N ASP A 694 14.02 -52.42 22.15
CA ASP A 694 13.78 -52.77 20.75
C ASP A 694 12.42 -52.26 20.22
N GLN A 695 11.56 -51.74 21.09
CA GLN A 695 10.27 -51.13 20.71
C GLN A 695 10.46 -49.63 20.51
N TRP A 696 9.86 -49.08 19.46
CA TRP A 696 9.94 -47.66 19.14
C TRP A 696 8.65 -47.19 18.46
N ALA A 697 8.49 -45.88 18.35
CA ALA A 697 7.31 -45.22 17.80
C ALA A 697 7.11 -45.44 16.28
N GLU A 698 7.07 -46.68 15.81
CA GLU A 698 7.04 -47.03 14.39
C GLU A 698 5.78 -46.51 13.70
N ALA A 699 4.61 -46.63 14.35
CA ALA A 699 3.35 -46.13 13.82
C ALA A 699 3.31 -44.59 13.77
N ASP A 700 3.78 -43.93 14.84
CA ASP A 700 3.88 -42.47 14.91
C ASP A 700 4.87 -41.92 13.86
N TRP A 701 5.98 -42.62 13.62
CA TRP A 701 6.95 -42.28 12.59
C TRP A 701 6.34 -42.33 11.18
N ARG A 702 5.58 -43.39 10.87
CA ARG A 702 4.87 -43.50 9.58
C ARG A 702 3.83 -42.38 9.43
N SER A 703 3.13 -42.05 10.51
CA SER A 703 2.14 -40.97 10.53
C SER A 703 2.78 -39.58 10.36
N ALA A 704 4.01 -39.38 10.82
CA ALA A 704 4.72 -38.11 10.74
C ALA A 704 5.45 -37.85 9.41
N GLN A 705 5.43 -38.77 8.45
CA GLN A 705 6.20 -38.61 7.19
C GLN A 705 5.85 -37.33 6.42
N ALA A 706 4.56 -36.99 6.32
CA ALA A 706 4.12 -35.76 5.66
C ALA A 706 4.61 -34.50 6.41
N TYR A 707 4.52 -34.51 7.74
CA TYR A 707 5.01 -33.44 8.59
C TYR A 707 6.54 -33.27 8.47
N ILE A 708 7.30 -34.38 8.48
CA ILE A 708 8.76 -34.36 8.34
C ILE A 708 9.16 -33.84 6.96
N ALA A 709 8.46 -34.27 5.91
CA ALA A 709 8.72 -33.80 4.54
C ALA A 709 8.44 -32.30 4.39
N HIS A 710 7.40 -31.81 5.06
CA HIS A 710 6.95 -30.42 4.96
C HIS A 710 7.82 -29.46 5.80
N PHE A 711 8.03 -29.73 7.09
CA PHE A 711 8.72 -28.83 8.02
C PHE A 711 10.21 -29.12 8.22
N ARG A 712 10.72 -30.27 7.74
CA ARG A 712 12.12 -30.69 7.85
C ARG A 712 12.73 -30.56 9.26
N PRO A 713 12.06 -31.04 10.31
CA PRO A 713 12.59 -30.99 11.67
C PRO A 713 13.81 -31.91 11.83
N ALA A 714 14.69 -31.63 12.79
CA ALA A 714 15.56 -32.68 13.32
C ALA A 714 14.67 -33.75 13.99
N THR A 715 15.06 -35.02 13.95
CA THR A 715 14.29 -36.09 14.62
C THR A 715 15.12 -36.75 15.69
N THR A 716 14.54 -37.00 16.87
CA THR A 716 15.19 -37.74 17.95
C THR A 716 14.27 -38.79 18.57
N PHE A 717 14.90 -39.81 19.17
CA PHE A 717 14.24 -40.81 20.01
C PHE A 717 14.65 -40.68 21.49
N THR A 718 15.50 -39.69 21.82
CA THR A 718 16.02 -39.50 23.17
C THR A 718 15.65 -38.12 23.72
N PRO A 719 15.14 -38.03 24.96
CA PRO A 719 14.87 -36.73 25.57
C PRO A 719 16.12 -35.84 25.73
N GLY A 720 17.30 -36.45 25.80
CA GLY A 720 18.58 -35.75 25.95
C GLY A 720 18.92 -34.83 24.77
N ASP A 721 18.59 -35.24 23.55
CA ASP A 721 18.82 -34.39 22.37
C ASP A 721 17.93 -33.15 22.41
N GLY A 722 16.79 -33.22 23.11
CA GLY A 722 15.81 -32.15 23.30
C GLY A 722 16.41 -30.83 23.79
N PHE A 723 17.48 -30.89 24.57
CA PHE A 723 18.14 -29.71 25.13
C PHE A 723 18.87 -28.85 24.09
N ALA A 724 19.17 -29.39 22.91
CA ALA A 724 19.81 -28.67 21.82
C ALA A 724 18.79 -27.93 20.91
N ALA A 725 17.49 -28.10 21.13
CA ALA A 725 16.43 -27.55 20.30
C ALA A 725 15.70 -26.35 20.91
N HIS A 726 15.34 -25.36 20.09
CA HIS A 726 14.47 -24.26 20.50
C HIS A 726 13.04 -24.74 20.73
N HIS A 727 12.49 -25.46 19.74
CA HIS A 727 11.17 -26.08 19.81
C HIS A 727 11.28 -27.61 19.74
N VAL A 728 10.57 -28.30 20.62
CA VAL A 728 10.44 -29.77 20.61
C VAL A 728 8.98 -30.15 20.46
N VAL A 729 8.63 -30.82 19.37
CA VAL A 729 7.32 -31.43 19.17
C VAL A 729 7.41 -32.90 19.55
N ILE A 730 6.81 -33.28 20.67
CA ILE A 730 6.70 -34.66 21.13
C ILE A 730 5.53 -35.33 20.41
N VAL A 731 5.78 -36.46 19.74
CA VAL A 731 4.76 -37.28 19.09
C VAL A 731 4.40 -38.45 20.00
N GLY A 732 3.13 -38.50 20.42
CA GLY A 732 2.59 -39.53 21.31
C GLY A 732 2.42 -39.09 22.77
N GLY A 733 1.69 -39.91 23.53
CA GLY A 733 1.35 -39.65 24.93
C GLY A 733 2.49 -39.94 25.94
N ASP A 734 2.17 -39.80 27.23
CA ASP A 734 3.11 -39.95 28.35
C ASP A 734 3.73 -41.35 28.49
N ALA A 735 3.10 -42.37 27.88
CA ALA A 735 3.66 -43.72 27.80
C ALA A 735 4.93 -43.79 26.92
N GLY A 736 5.09 -42.85 25.99
CA GLY A 736 6.25 -42.74 25.11
C GLY A 736 7.34 -41.85 25.70
N VAL A 737 7.08 -40.54 25.73
CA VAL A 737 7.96 -39.53 26.35
C VAL A 737 7.30 -39.05 27.63
N SER A 738 7.96 -39.28 28.77
CA SER A 738 7.38 -39.03 30.09
C SER A 738 7.11 -37.53 30.32
N GLY A 739 6.07 -37.21 31.10
CA GLY A 739 5.83 -35.83 31.56
C GLY A 739 6.99 -35.27 32.39
N GLN A 740 7.81 -36.12 33.01
CA GLN A 740 9.02 -35.70 33.72
C GLN A 740 10.11 -35.22 32.76
N ASP A 741 10.31 -35.88 31.63
CA ASP A 741 11.27 -35.46 30.61
C ASP A 741 10.81 -34.19 29.89
N GLU A 742 9.52 -34.08 29.60
CA GLU A 742 8.92 -32.83 29.13
C GLU A 742 9.16 -31.67 30.12
N ALA A 743 8.92 -31.88 31.42
CA ALA A 743 9.16 -30.87 32.44
C ALA A 743 10.64 -30.46 32.53
N ARG A 744 11.57 -31.40 32.35
CA ARG A 744 13.01 -31.12 32.30
C ARG A 744 13.38 -30.23 31.11
N LEU A 745 12.83 -30.51 29.93
CA LEU A 745 13.03 -29.69 28.73
C LEU A 745 12.49 -28.26 28.92
N ARG A 746 11.26 -28.14 29.43
CA ARG A 746 10.65 -26.83 29.74
C ARG A 746 11.46 -26.04 30.77
N THR A 747 11.95 -26.70 31.83
CA THR A 747 12.80 -26.07 32.86
C THR A 747 14.13 -25.58 32.29
N ALA A 748 14.67 -26.30 31.29
CA ALA A 748 15.85 -25.86 30.56
C ALA A 748 15.56 -24.74 29.54
N GLY A 749 14.30 -24.28 29.46
CA GLY A 749 13.82 -23.20 28.61
C GLY A 749 13.47 -23.61 27.18
N VAL A 750 13.37 -24.91 26.89
CA VAL A 750 12.94 -25.43 25.58
C VAL A 750 11.44 -25.23 25.44
N ASP A 751 11.00 -24.76 24.28
CA ASP A 751 9.57 -24.61 23.97
C ASP A 751 9.01 -25.95 23.50
N VAL A 752 8.34 -26.67 24.41
CA VAL A 752 7.86 -28.03 24.17
C VAL A 752 6.38 -28.02 23.79
N HIS A 753 6.04 -28.81 22.78
CA HIS A 753 4.69 -29.00 22.26
C HIS A 753 4.41 -30.50 22.19
N ARG A 754 3.28 -30.97 22.70
CA ARG A 754 2.93 -32.40 22.67
C ARG A 754 1.74 -32.64 21.76
N LEU A 755 1.88 -33.60 20.85
CA LEU A 755 0.82 -34.11 19.97
C LEU A 755 0.47 -35.52 20.43
N ALA A 756 -0.53 -35.62 21.30
CA ALA A 756 -1.00 -36.88 21.86
C ALA A 756 -2.49 -37.07 21.55
N GLY A 757 -2.79 -37.69 20.41
CA GLY A 757 -4.14 -38.15 20.10
C GLY A 757 -4.55 -39.31 21.00
N ALA A 758 -5.86 -39.58 21.12
CA ALA A 758 -6.34 -40.73 21.89
C ALA A 758 -5.94 -42.07 21.25
N ASN A 759 -5.54 -42.05 19.97
CA ASN A 759 -5.06 -43.17 19.17
C ASN A 759 -4.14 -42.67 18.04
N GLU A 760 -3.52 -43.60 17.31
CA GLU A 760 -2.60 -43.31 16.20
C GLU A 760 -3.24 -42.47 15.08
N ALA A 761 -4.52 -42.72 14.77
CA ALA A 761 -5.24 -41.99 13.72
C ALA A 761 -5.45 -40.52 14.11
N GLU A 762 -5.73 -40.24 15.39
CA GLU A 762 -5.84 -38.88 15.91
C GLU A 762 -4.49 -38.16 15.96
N THR A 763 -3.42 -38.83 16.39
CA THR A 763 -2.06 -38.24 16.36
C THR A 763 -1.67 -37.90 14.92
N LYS A 764 -1.98 -38.77 13.94
CA LYS A 764 -1.79 -38.47 12.51
C LYS A 764 -2.63 -37.28 12.07
N ALA A 765 -3.91 -37.22 12.44
CA ALA A 765 -4.79 -36.10 12.09
C ALA A 765 -4.27 -34.76 12.63
N MET A 766 -3.69 -34.75 13.84
CA MET A 766 -3.05 -33.55 14.40
C MET A 766 -1.82 -33.12 13.60
N LEU A 767 -0.96 -34.07 13.19
CA LEU A 767 0.20 -33.80 12.34
C LEU A 767 -0.22 -33.31 10.93
N ASP A 768 -1.23 -33.93 10.34
CA ASP A 768 -1.79 -33.52 9.05
C ASP A 768 -2.43 -32.12 9.14
N ALA A 769 -3.10 -31.80 10.25
CA ALA A 769 -3.67 -30.47 10.49
C ALA A 769 -2.59 -29.39 10.59
N LEU A 770 -1.45 -29.69 11.22
CA LEU A 770 -0.29 -28.79 11.25
C LEU A 770 0.27 -28.53 9.85
N VAL A 771 0.41 -29.59 9.02
CA VAL A 771 0.82 -29.46 7.61
C VAL A 771 -0.19 -28.64 6.80
N ALA A 772 -1.49 -28.93 6.94
CA ALA A 772 -2.55 -28.22 6.23
C ALA A 772 -2.64 -26.73 6.61
N ALA A 773 -2.37 -26.41 7.87
CA ALA A 773 -2.34 -25.04 8.37
C ALA A 773 -1.00 -24.31 8.10
N ASP A 774 0.00 -25.04 7.58
CA ASP A 774 1.40 -24.60 7.47
C ASP A 774 1.92 -24.00 8.79
N THR A 775 1.74 -24.75 9.88
CA THR A 775 2.21 -24.38 11.22
C THR A 775 2.99 -25.54 11.83
N PRO A 776 4.27 -25.37 12.20
CA PRO A 776 5.09 -26.49 12.69
C PRO A 776 4.68 -26.99 14.08
N TRP A 777 3.99 -26.21 14.90
CA TRP A 777 3.43 -26.64 16.17
C TRP A 777 2.15 -25.85 16.49
N PRO A 778 1.32 -26.32 17.42
CA PRO A 778 0.08 -25.62 17.77
C PRO A 778 0.35 -24.17 18.21
N GLY A 779 -0.27 -23.20 17.51
CA GLY A 779 -0.13 -21.77 17.81
C GLY A 779 1.10 -21.09 17.19
N ALA A 780 1.87 -21.75 16.33
CA ALA A 780 2.91 -21.09 15.53
C ALA A 780 2.29 -20.10 14.51
N PRO A 781 2.90 -18.91 14.26
CA PRO A 781 2.43 -18.00 13.23
C PRO A 781 2.56 -18.61 11.83
N HIS A 782 1.58 -18.39 10.94
CA HIS A 782 1.58 -18.91 9.57
C HIS A 782 2.90 -18.58 8.84
N THR A 783 3.53 -19.60 8.25
CA THR A 783 4.63 -19.42 7.31
C THR A 783 4.09 -19.06 5.92
N PRO A 784 4.64 -18.05 5.22
CA PRO A 784 4.52 -17.97 3.77
C PRO A 784 5.85 -18.34 3.09
N ASP A 785 5.75 -19.33 2.20
CA ASP A 785 6.56 -19.70 1.03
C ASP A 785 7.98 -20.29 1.14
N LEU A 786 8.06 -21.59 0.80
CA LEU A 786 8.97 -22.09 -0.25
C LEU A 786 8.15 -22.30 -1.54
N PRO A 787 8.73 -22.15 -2.74
CA PRO A 787 7.99 -21.90 -3.97
C PRO A 787 7.26 -23.13 -4.52
N ALA A 788 6.01 -22.96 -4.96
CA ALA A 788 5.33 -23.89 -5.86
C ALA A 788 4.56 -23.11 -6.97
N GLY A 789 4.48 -23.73 -8.15
CA GLY A 789 3.92 -23.18 -9.39
C GLY A 789 2.40 -22.93 -9.41
N PRO A 790 1.80 -22.76 -10.61
CA PRO A 790 0.84 -21.69 -10.89
C PRO A 790 -0.59 -21.89 -10.38
N THR A 791 -1.24 -20.74 -10.20
CA THR A 791 -2.58 -20.45 -9.65
C THR A 791 -3.76 -20.92 -10.52
N PRO A 792 -4.96 -21.04 -9.93
CA PRO A 792 -6.17 -20.48 -10.54
C PRO A 792 -6.99 -19.56 -9.60
N LEU A 793 -7.62 -18.53 -10.20
CA LEU A 793 -8.54 -17.51 -9.64
C LEU A 793 -10.04 -17.93 -9.75
N PRO A 794 -11.05 -17.14 -9.35
CA PRO A 794 -11.31 -16.37 -8.10
C PRO A 794 -12.77 -16.55 -7.55
N ALA A 795 -13.12 -15.95 -6.39
CA ALA A 795 -14.46 -15.37 -6.10
C ALA A 795 -14.43 -14.40 -4.87
N GLU A 796 -15.30 -13.38 -4.92
CA GLU A 796 -15.33 -12.09 -4.17
C GLU A 796 -16.19 -12.05 -2.85
N PRO A 797 -16.21 -10.92 -2.08
CA PRO A 797 -16.46 -10.80 -0.61
C PRO A 797 -17.92 -10.32 -0.27
N PRO A 798 -18.36 -9.96 0.99
CA PRO A 798 -17.90 -8.87 1.90
C PRO A 798 -17.87 -9.30 3.41
N ALA A 799 -17.44 -8.55 4.44
CA ALA A 799 -17.81 -7.19 4.86
C ALA A 799 -16.85 -6.63 5.94
N GLY A 800 -16.75 -5.30 6.01
CA GLY A 800 -16.39 -4.53 7.22
C GLY A 800 -17.41 -3.39 7.40
N PRO A 801 -17.13 -2.35 8.20
CA PRO A 801 -16.54 -2.28 9.55
C PRO A 801 -17.43 -1.44 10.51
N ASP A 802 -17.09 -1.31 11.80
CA ASP A 802 -17.63 -0.28 12.70
C ASP A 802 -16.57 0.47 13.52
N GLU A 803 -16.72 1.82 13.48
CA GLU A 803 -16.51 2.91 14.46
C GLU A 803 -15.22 2.92 15.33
N TRP A 804 -14.48 4.02 15.54
CA TRP A 804 -14.88 5.26 16.21
C TRP A 804 -13.87 6.40 15.94
N THR A 805 -14.36 7.52 15.39
CA THR A 805 -13.63 8.79 15.21
C THR A 805 -13.85 9.71 16.42
N VAL A 806 -12.93 10.67 16.67
CA VAL A 806 -13.15 11.83 17.56
C VAL A 806 -12.66 13.12 16.87
N PRO A 807 -13.48 14.18 16.80
CA PRO A 807 -13.07 15.58 16.55
C PRO A 807 -13.27 16.43 17.85
N ASP A 808 -12.86 17.68 18.00
CA ASP A 808 -13.33 18.86 17.25
C ASP A 808 -12.48 20.15 17.45
N ASP A 809 -11.38 20.17 18.20
CA ASP A 809 -10.92 21.48 18.75
C ASP A 809 -9.43 21.82 18.75
N TYR A 810 -8.56 21.19 17.93
CA TYR A 810 -7.13 21.54 17.97
C TYR A 810 -6.58 22.31 16.75
N GLN A 811 -6.47 23.63 16.90
CA GLN A 811 -5.80 24.57 15.99
C GLN A 811 -4.46 25.04 16.56
N THR A 812 -3.43 25.20 15.72
CA THR A 812 -2.94 26.54 15.27
C THR A 812 -1.80 26.47 14.25
N GLU A 813 -1.90 27.36 13.27
CA GLU A 813 -0.97 27.67 12.17
C GLU A 813 0.31 28.40 12.66
N VAL A 814 1.36 28.43 11.81
CA VAL A 814 1.82 29.65 11.08
C VAL A 814 3.15 29.38 10.31
N VAL A 815 3.01 29.34 8.98
CA VAL A 815 3.76 29.98 7.86
C VAL A 815 5.30 30.16 7.93
N ARG A 816 6.03 29.61 6.93
CA ARG A 816 6.74 30.33 5.83
C ARG A 816 7.88 29.52 5.20
N THR A 817 7.82 29.34 3.87
CA THR A 817 8.94 29.60 2.91
C THR A 817 8.39 29.53 1.47
N ILE A 818 8.38 30.64 0.71
CA ILE A 818 9.43 31.11 -0.22
C ILE A 818 9.75 30.07 -1.32
N ARG A 819 9.05 30.23 -2.45
CA ARG A 819 9.51 30.46 -3.84
C ARG A 819 10.80 29.79 -4.38
N GLU A 820 10.66 29.41 -5.66
CA GLU A 820 11.66 29.13 -6.73
C GLU A 820 12.13 27.66 -6.85
N VAL A 821 12.29 27.01 -8.02
CA VAL A 821 12.19 27.34 -9.47
C VAL A 821 12.17 26.00 -10.24
N GLN A 822 11.42 25.90 -11.36
CA GLN A 822 11.51 24.86 -12.43
C GLN A 822 12.26 25.46 -13.64
N PRO A 823 12.80 24.75 -14.69
CA PRO A 823 12.59 23.37 -15.20
C PRO A 823 13.93 22.76 -15.80
N PRO A 824 14.03 21.96 -16.91
CA PRO A 824 13.16 21.03 -17.67
C PRO A 824 13.79 19.61 -17.94
N PRO A 825 13.17 18.69 -18.72
CA PRO A 825 13.42 17.23 -18.72
C PRO A 825 14.24 16.71 -19.94
N PRO A 826 14.47 15.38 -20.04
CA PRO A 826 14.43 14.75 -21.37
C PRO A 826 13.64 13.43 -21.46
N GLN A 827 13.25 13.13 -22.70
CA GLN A 827 12.33 12.10 -23.19
C GLN A 827 12.94 10.69 -23.40
N ARG A 828 12.05 9.69 -23.28
CA ARG A 828 11.88 8.38 -24.00
C ARG A 828 13.05 7.75 -24.77
N VAL A 829 13.18 6.41 -24.67
CA VAL A 829 12.84 5.38 -25.72
C VAL A 829 12.88 3.95 -25.12
N MET A 830 11.89 3.12 -25.46
CA MET A 830 11.86 1.65 -25.31
C MET A 830 12.25 0.97 -26.63
N VAL A 831 12.90 -0.20 -26.58
CA VAL A 831 12.82 -1.23 -27.64
C VAL A 831 12.91 -2.64 -27.03
N ASP A 832 11.91 -3.46 -27.32
CA ASP A 832 11.88 -4.93 -27.17
C ASP A 832 12.03 -5.59 -28.55
N SER A 833 12.62 -6.79 -28.62
CA SER A 833 12.35 -7.74 -29.72
C SER A 833 12.61 -9.21 -29.33
N PHE A 834 11.69 -10.08 -29.77
CA PHE A 834 11.56 -11.51 -29.48
C PHE A 834 12.27 -12.44 -30.50
N ALA A 835 12.38 -13.72 -30.09
CA ALA A 835 12.89 -14.99 -30.67
C ALA A 835 12.36 -15.40 -32.10
N PRO A 836 12.50 -16.64 -32.68
CA PRO A 836 13.10 -17.92 -32.22
C PRO A 836 13.81 -18.83 -33.30
N SER A 837 14.23 -20.06 -32.90
CA SER A 837 13.93 -21.39 -33.53
C SER A 837 15.08 -22.40 -33.85
N ARG A 838 14.93 -23.62 -33.25
CA ARG A 838 15.16 -25.05 -33.67
C ARG A 838 16.33 -25.48 -34.62
N PRO A 839 16.83 -26.74 -34.49
CA PRO A 839 16.36 -27.83 -35.40
C PRO A 839 16.33 -29.28 -34.83
N VAL A 840 15.90 -30.20 -35.70
CA VAL A 840 15.44 -31.60 -35.55
C VAL A 840 16.45 -32.62 -36.17
N THR A 841 16.47 -33.82 -35.58
CA THR A 841 16.93 -35.22 -35.82
C THR A 841 17.50 -35.82 -37.16
N LEU A 842 18.35 -36.89 -36.97
CA LEU A 842 18.64 -38.17 -37.73
C LEU A 842 19.84 -38.26 -38.76
N PRO A 843 20.34 -39.46 -39.22
CA PRO A 843 21.19 -40.47 -38.51
C PRO A 843 22.41 -41.07 -39.33
N ASN A 844 23.20 -41.95 -38.69
CA ASN A 844 24.07 -43.08 -39.17
C ASN A 844 25.26 -42.95 -40.18
N GLN A 845 26.48 -43.21 -39.66
CA GLN A 845 27.61 -44.06 -40.16
C GLN A 845 28.29 -43.80 -41.54
N PRO A 846 29.52 -44.32 -41.83
CA PRO A 846 30.81 -44.07 -41.17
C PRO A 846 31.96 -43.75 -42.19
N GLY A 847 33.15 -43.35 -41.71
CA GLY A 847 34.41 -43.66 -42.41
C GLY A 847 35.36 -42.51 -42.77
N ASN A 848 36.58 -42.65 -42.25
CA ASN A 848 37.88 -42.29 -42.82
C ASN A 848 38.19 -40.85 -43.30
N GLY A 849 39.19 -40.27 -42.62
CA GLY A 849 40.45 -39.94 -43.29
C GLY A 849 40.64 -38.49 -43.74
N GLY A 850 41.63 -37.83 -43.13
CA GLY A 850 42.60 -37.05 -43.91
C GLY A 850 42.38 -35.54 -44.02
N ALA A 851 43.27 -34.82 -43.35
CA ALA A 851 44.03 -33.69 -43.88
C ALA A 851 43.30 -32.41 -44.31
N ALA A 852 43.54 -31.39 -43.50
CA ALA A 852 44.31 -30.20 -43.88
C ALA A 852 43.65 -29.12 -44.75
N THR A 853 43.62 -27.94 -44.12
CA THR A 853 44.15 -26.65 -44.59
C THR A 853 43.33 -25.79 -45.56
N PHE A 854 43.02 -24.59 -45.04
CA PHE A 854 43.05 -23.25 -45.66
C PHE A 854 42.28 -23.05 -46.98
N GLY A 855 41.47 -22.02 -47.16
CA GLY A 855 41.34 -20.76 -46.47
C GLY A 855 40.89 -19.70 -47.49
N PHE A 856 40.42 -18.58 -46.95
CA PHE A 856 40.27 -17.28 -47.60
C PHE A 856 39.22 -17.18 -48.73
N ALA A 857 38.19 -16.36 -48.46
CA ALA A 857 38.09 -14.97 -48.94
C ALA A 857 37.06 -14.97 -50.07
N THR A 858 36.23 -13.98 -50.34
CA THR A 858 36.04 -12.59 -49.93
C THR A 858 34.68 -12.25 -50.57
N VAL A 859 33.75 -11.67 -49.83
CA VAL A 859 33.32 -10.26 -49.96
C VAL A 859 32.46 -9.99 -51.20
N ASP A 860 31.29 -9.42 -50.86
CA ASP A 860 30.40 -8.57 -51.65
C ASP A 860 29.71 -9.16 -52.88
N ALA A 861 28.38 -9.14 -52.85
CA ALA A 861 27.67 -7.92 -53.23
C ALA A 861 26.15 -8.11 -53.09
N ASN A 862 25.54 -7.16 -52.39
CA ASN A 862 24.32 -6.43 -52.78
C ASN A 862 23.38 -7.12 -53.78
N ALA A 863 22.11 -7.26 -53.38
CA ALA A 863 21.08 -6.28 -53.71
C ALA A 863 19.70 -6.95 -53.70
N THR A 864 18.71 -6.19 -53.20
CA THR A 864 17.31 -6.15 -53.67
C THR A 864 16.51 -7.44 -53.44
N GLU A 865 15.25 -7.47 -53.04
CA GLU A 865 14.10 -6.57 -53.07
C GLU A 865 13.10 -7.32 -52.15
N ASP A 866 12.53 -6.69 -51.15
CA ASP A 866 11.27 -5.95 -51.22
C ASP A 866 10.03 -6.80 -50.84
N ALA A 867 9.17 -6.16 -50.04
CA ALA A 867 7.79 -6.50 -49.69
C ALA A 867 7.56 -7.83 -48.92
N ARG A 868 7.30 -7.85 -47.60
CA ARG A 868 6.15 -7.27 -46.87
C ARG A 868 6.30 -7.52 -45.37
#